data_AF-A0A553DSZ0-F1
#
_entry.id   AF-A0A553DSZ0-F1
#
_cell.length_a   1.000
_cell.length_b   1.000
_cell.length_c   1.000
_cell.angle_alpha   90.00
_cell.angle_beta   90.00
_cell.angle_gamma   90.00
#
_symmetry.space_group_name_H-M   'P 1'
#
loop_
_entity.id
_entity.type
_entity.pdbx_description
1 polymer ?
#
loop_
_entity_poly.entity_id
_entity_poly.type
_entity_poly.pdbx_seq_one_letter_code
_entity_poly.pdbx_strand_id
1 'polypeptide(L)'
;MQNQTRIIIENVSPQLDCGSFAIKRIVGQKVVVSAAVFSDGHDVLECCVKFKHEAEDKWQEVRMTPTHNDEWIAEFKVEKQGFYTYCIEGWVDYALNWQHGTERKINDNQHVKSELLEGVEYVRAILDVVDASENEYLNRLNHYFTTESEYENAIRETKSHELIRIFKKYPVRLLENKSNELKVYVDRKKALFSTWYEFFPRSASAEEGKHGTFKDCERLLPRVAAMGFDTLYFPPIHPIGEVNRKGKNNATHAVSGDVGSPWGIGSHHGGHKSTHPELGSIADFKQLVQKAQDLGIEVAMDYALQAAPDHPYVKDFPQWFKWRPDGTVQYAENPPKKYQDIQPIYFESTDWKNLWKELLDVALFWIEECNIKIYRVDNPHTKPFYFWGWLIAEIKKKHPDVLFLAEAFTRPKIMNELAKQGFSQSYTYFTWRNSKKELTEYVEELTQTEQKEFYRPNFWPNTPDINPYALQSGNESVHLHKYFLAATLSSSVGIYGPVFEYMVCIPMSHGKEEYLDSEKYQYYKWDWDKQNKLTSIISRVNAIRKEEASLQQTNNIVFCETNNDQVIAYYKFDDDKQNEILMVVSLDAFHTAKAMVKLPVKEIGSQAIHVADLITGNTYLWDKEWNYVELSPELPFHLFKIQK
;
A
#
# COMPACT_ATOMS: atom_id res chain seq x y z
N MET A 1 15.46 1.87 -36.82
CA MET A 1 14.33 1.31 -37.59
C MET A 1 13.74 2.41 -38.44
N GLN A 2 13.24 2.09 -39.63
CA GLN A 2 12.42 3.03 -40.40
C GLN A 2 11.03 3.04 -39.76
N ASN A 3 10.57 4.20 -39.28
CA ASN A 3 9.23 4.40 -38.71
C ASN A 3 8.59 5.60 -39.42
N GLN A 4 7.37 5.43 -39.94
CA GLN A 4 6.65 6.44 -40.72
C GLN A 4 5.76 7.33 -39.85
N THR A 5 5.60 7.01 -38.56
CA THR A 5 4.82 7.87 -37.64
C THR A 5 5.50 9.22 -37.41
N ARG A 6 4.67 10.26 -37.26
CA ARG A 6 5.07 11.62 -36.87
C ARG A 6 4.89 11.87 -35.37
N ILE A 7 4.21 10.95 -34.68
CA ILE A 7 3.83 11.12 -33.28
C ILE A 7 4.96 10.67 -32.38
N ILE A 8 5.36 11.57 -31.51
CA ILE A 8 6.32 11.32 -30.45
C ILE A 8 5.55 11.21 -29.13
N ILE A 9 5.85 10.17 -28.37
CA ILE A 9 5.29 9.92 -27.04
C ILE A 9 6.47 9.75 -26.09
N GLU A 10 6.59 10.67 -25.13
CA GLU A 10 7.70 10.72 -24.19
C GLU A 10 7.19 10.86 -22.75
N ASN A 11 8.05 10.51 -21.79
CA ASN A 11 7.82 10.71 -20.36
C ASN A 11 6.49 10.12 -19.82
N VAL A 12 6.09 8.94 -20.33
CA VAL A 12 4.89 8.25 -19.86
C VAL A 12 4.98 7.99 -18.36
N SER A 13 3.98 8.42 -17.61
CA SER A 13 3.91 8.30 -16.16
C SER A 13 2.52 7.79 -15.75
N PRO A 14 2.40 7.01 -14.67
CA PRO A 14 3.51 6.46 -13.87
C PRO A 14 4.20 5.30 -14.61
N GLN A 15 5.49 5.10 -14.36
CA GLN A 15 6.25 3.92 -14.77
C GLN A 15 7.37 3.68 -13.76
N LEU A 16 7.75 2.43 -13.52
CA LEU A 16 8.83 2.08 -12.58
C LEU A 16 9.98 1.42 -13.32
N ASP A 17 11.19 1.97 -13.17
CA ASP A 17 12.44 1.44 -13.76
C ASP A 17 12.27 1.06 -15.24
N CYS A 18 11.81 2.04 -16.04
CA CYS A 18 11.56 1.86 -17.48
C CYS A 18 10.50 0.77 -17.82
N GLY A 19 9.54 0.55 -16.92
CA GLY A 19 8.49 -0.47 -17.08
C GLY A 19 8.87 -1.87 -16.60
N SER A 20 10.02 -2.01 -15.93
CA SER A 20 10.47 -3.30 -15.39
C SER A 20 9.56 -3.83 -14.28
N PHE A 21 8.88 -2.93 -13.55
CA PHE A 21 7.97 -3.30 -12.47
C PHE A 21 6.57 -2.71 -12.70
N ALA A 22 5.57 -3.42 -12.19
CA ALA A 22 4.20 -2.92 -12.17
C ALA A 22 4.02 -1.90 -11.04
N ILE A 23 3.31 -0.79 -11.32
CA ILE A 23 2.76 0.03 -10.25
C ILE A 23 1.67 -0.76 -9.51
N LYS A 24 1.25 -0.29 -8.35
CA LYS A 24 0.27 -0.97 -7.50
C LYS A 24 -0.98 -0.15 -7.29
N ARG A 25 -2.12 -0.83 -7.33
CA ARG A 25 -3.43 -0.29 -6.94
C ARG A 25 -4.21 -1.32 -6.14
N ILE A 26 -5.33 -0.92 -5.58
CA ILE A 26 -6.38 -1.83 -5.12
C ILE A 26 -7.62 -1.70 -6.00
N VAL A 27 -8.48 -2.72 -5.98
CA VAL A 27 -9.77 -2.67 -6.69
C VAL A 27 -10.54 -1.41 -6.35
N GLY A 28 -10.97 -0.69 -7.38
CA GLY A 28 -11.74 0.54 -7.33
C GLY A 28 -10.90 1.82 -7.44
N GLN A 29 -9.57 1.75 -7.36
CA GLN A 29 -8.73 2.94 -7.50
C GLN A 29 -8.58 3.40 -8.95
N LYS A 30 -8.18 4.67 -9.09
CA LYS A 30 -7.84 5.28 -10.36
C LYS A 30 -6.34 5.16 -10.65
N VAL A 31 -6.00 5.09 -11.92
CA VAL A 31 -4.65 5.25 -12.45
C VAL A 31 -4.67 6.52 -13.29
N VAL A 32 -3.97 7.54 -12.80
CA VAL A 32 -3.78 8.81 -13.52
C VAL A 32 -2.54 8.67 -14.38
N VAL A 33 -2.71 8.77 -15.69
CA VAL A 33 -1.64 8.60 -16.67
C VAL A 33 -1.36 9.94 -17.34
N SER A 34 -0.08 10.30 -17.45
CA SER A 34 0.36 11.48 -18.18
C SER A 34 1.49 11.16 -19.15
N ALA A 35 1.63 11.96 -20.19
CA ALA A 35 2.77 11.92 -21.11
C ALA A 35 2.85 13.20 -21.96
N ALA A 36 4.04 13.47 -22.47
CA ALA A 36 4.24 14.42 -23.56
C ALA A 36 3.87 13.73 -24.88
N VAL A 37 2.92 14.30 -25.62
CA VAL A 37 2.50 13.79 -26.94
C VAL A 37 2.48 14.93 -27.94
N PHE A 38 3.36 14.86 -28.93
CA PHE A 38 3.58 15.92 -29.92
C PHE A 38 3.99 15.35 -31.29
N SER A 39 4.03 16.21 -32.30
CA SER A 39 4.53 15.91 -33.64
C SER A 39 5.30 17.09 -34.22
N ASP A 40 5.94 16.90 -35.37
CA ASP A 40 6.37 18.03 -36.20
C ASP A 40 5.15 18.80 -36.77
N GLY A 41 5.35 20.06 -37.16
CA GLY A 41 4.33 20.88 -37.82
C GLY A 41 3.33 21.55 -36.86
N HIS A 42 2.12 21.77 -37.35
CA HIS A 42 1.04 22.49 -36.64
C HIS A 42 -0.29 21.73 -36.67
N ASP A 43 -0.25 20.44 -36.99
CA ASP A 43 -1.45 19.65 -37.14
C ASP A 43 -2.11 19.35 -35.78
N VAL A 44 -3.42 19.22 -35.76
CA VAL A 44 -4.17 18.82 -34.56
C VAL A 44 -3.87 17.35 -34.22
N LEU A 45 -3.53 17.12 -32.97
CA LEU A 45 -3.19 15.80 -32.42
C LEU A 45 -4.24 15.35 -31.42
N GLU A 46 -4.44 14.04 -31.35
CA GLU A 46 -5.22 13.42 -30.30
C GLU A 46 -4.51 12.16 -29.79
N CYS A 47 -4.74 11.82 -28.53
CA CYS A 47 -4.24 10.59 -27.95
C CYS A 47 -5.21 9.97 -26.94
N CYS A 48 -5.01 8.69 -26.65
CA CYS A 48 -5.75 7.95 -25.64
C CYS A 48 -4.84 7.06 -24.83
N VAL A 49 -5.26 6.78 -23.59
CA VAL A 49 -4.72 5.66 -22.81
C VAL A 49 -5.52 4.43 -23.16
N LYS A 50 -4.84 3.37 -23.61
CA LYS A 50 -5.42 2.05 -23.76
C LYS A 50 -5.09 1.23 -22.53
N PHE A 51 -6.05 0.49 -22.01
CA PHE A 51 -5.83 -0.44 -20.90
C PHE A 51 -6.67 -1.71 -21.06
N LYS A 52 -6.20 -2.81 -20.48
CA LYS A 52 -6.95 -4.06 -20.39
C LYS A 52 -6.54 -4.86 -19.17
N HIS A 53 -7.48 -5.61 -18.61
CA HIS A 53 -7.20 -6.63 -17.60
C HIS A 53 -6.63 -7.89 -18.25
N GLU A 54 -5.79 -8.66 -17.56
CA GLU A 54 -5.18 -9.89 -18.10
C GLU A 54 -6.19 -10.98 -18.51
N ALA A 55 -7.41 -10.93 -17.96
CA ALA A 55 -8.52 -11.80 -18.33
C ALA A 55 -9.36 -11.28 -19.52
N GLU A 56 -8.98 -10.15 -20.14
CA GLU A 56 -9.69 -9.52 -21.24
C GLU A 56 -8.83 -9.45 -22.50
N ASP A 57 -9.40 -9.83 -23.65
CA ASP A 57 -8.71 -9.75 -24.94
C ASP A 57 -8.81 -8.36 -25.58
N LYS A 58 -9.88 -7.61 -25.25
CA LYS A 58 -10.18 -6.30 -25.84
C LYS A 58 -9.60 -5.18 -25.00
N TRP A 59 -8.97 -4.22 -25.67
CA TRP A 59 -8.54 -2.97 -25.05
C TRP A 59 -9.73 -2.04 -24.83
N GLN A 60 -9.77 -1.45 -23.65
CA GLN A 60 -10.57 -0.26 -23.36
C GLN A 60 -9.71 0.98 -23.60
N GLU A 61 -10.34 2.12 -23.85
CA GLU A 61 -9.63 3.36 -24.11
C GLU A 61 -10.30 4.57 -23.45
N VAL A 62 -9.47 5.51 -23.00
CA VAL A 62 -9.90 6.80 -22.46
C VAL A 62 -9.13 7.90 -23.18
N ARG A 63 -9.84 8.89 -23.73
CA ARG A 63 -9.24 10.06 -24.38
C ARG A 63 -8.44 10.87 -23.36
N MET A 64 -7.24 11.28 -23.75
CA MET A 64 -6.45 12.19 -22.93
C MET A 64 -6.86 13.63 -23.18
N THR A 65 -6.73 14.45 -22.14
CA THR A 65 -6.99 15.89 -22.18
C THR A 65 -5.65 16.62 -22.21
N PRO A 66 -5.45 17.58 -23.13
CA PRO A 66 -4.24 18.39 -23.15
C PRO A 66 -4.22 19.31 -21.93
N THR A 67 -3.03 19.53 -21.37
CA THR A 67 -2.80 20.41 -20.23
C THR A 67 -1.99 21.64 -20.65
N HIS A 68 -0.67 21.60 -20.55
CA HIS A 68 0.23 22.66 -20.96
C HIS A 68 1.47 22.05 -21.61
N ASN A 69 2.07 22.75 -22.59
CA ASN A 69 3.36 22.35 -23.17
C ASN A 69 3.39 20.89 -23.65
N ASP A 70 2.43 20.51 -24.49
CA ASP A 70 2.28 19.17 -25.07
C ASP A 70 2.09 18.03 -24.06
N GLU A 71 1.83 18.33 -22.78
CA GLU A 71 1.50 17.35 -21.76
C GLU A 71 0.02 16.99 -21.79
N TRP A 72 -0.26 15.70 -21.75
CA TRP A 72 -1.61 15.13 -21.77
C TRP A 72 -1.88 14.33 -20.51
N ILE A 73 -3.13 14.30 -20.06
CA ILE A 73 -3.56 13.55 -18.88
C ILE A 73 -4.86 12.78 -19.13
N ALA A 74 -4.94 11.56 -18.61
CA ALA A 74 -6.18 10.78 -18.52
C ALA A 74 -6.20 9.97 -17.23
N GLU A 75 -7.37 9.49 -16.85
CA GLU A 75 -7.52 8.52 -15.77
C GLU A 75 -8.39 7.34 -16.19
N PHE A 76 -8.06 6.15 -15.70
CA PHE A 76 -8.92 4.97 -15.80
C PHE A 76 -9.03 4.26 -14.45
N LYS A 77 -10.13 3.52 -14.24
CA LYS A 77 -10.40 2.81 -12.98
C LYS A 77 -10.03 1.33 -13.11
N VAL A 78 -9.42 0.76 -12.09
CA VAL A 78 -9.13 -0.67 -12.02
C VAL A 78 -10.21 -1.42 -11.22
N GLU A 79 -11.00 -2.25 -11.89
CA GLU A 79 -12.20 -2.86 -11.30
C GLU A 79 -12.02 -4.33 -10.86
N LYS A 80 -10.97 -5.00 -11.32
CA LYS A 80 -10.69 -6.42 -11.06
C LYS A 80 -9.33 -6.59 -10.37
N GLN A 81 -9.18 -7.63 -9.55
CA GLN A 81 -7.86 -8.02 -9.05
C GLN A 81 -7.07 -8.71 -10.16
N GLY A 82 -5.76 -8.48 -10.20
CA GLY A 82 -4.87 -9.07 -11.21
C GLY A 82 -4.02 -8.02 -11.91
N PHE A 83 -3.37 -8.42 -13.00
CA PHE A 83 -2.60 -7.50 -13.82
C PHE A 83 -3.49 -6.73 -14.80
N TYR A 84 -3.24 -5.43 -14.90
CA TYR A 84 -3.62 -4.62 -16.03
C TYR A 84 -2.39 -4.26 -16.84
N THR A 85 -2.57 -4.17 -18.16
CA THR A 85 -1.60 -3.57 -19.07
C THR A 85 -2.17 -2.26 -19.59
N TYR A 86 -1.34 -1.22 -19.69
CA TYR A 86 -1.71 0.07 -20.28
C TYR A 86 -0.61 0.64 -21.16
N CYS A 87 -0.99 1.42 -22.15
CA CYS A 87 -0.09 2.19 -23.00
C CYS A 87 -0.82 3.43 -23.54
N ILE A 88 -0.07 4.37 -24.12
CA ILE A 88 -0.62 5.53 -24.81
C ILE A 88 -0.55 5.29 -26.31
N GLU A 89 -1.63 5.61 -27.01
CA GLU A 89 -1.70 5.63 -28.47
C GLU A 89 -2.03 7.06 -28.92
N GLY A 90 -1.21 7.61 -29.83
CA GLY A 90 -1.38 8.96 -30.36
C GLY A 90 -1.36 8.98 -31.89
N TRP A 91 -2.08 9.93 -32.48
CA TRP A 91 -2.18 10.09 -33.93
C TRP A 91 -2.38 11.57 -34.29
N VAL A 92 -2.06 11.90 -35.55
CA VAL A 92 -2.49 13.16 -36.15
C VAL A 92 -3.96 12.99 -36.51
N ASP A 93 -4.83 13.83 -35.94
CA ASP A 93 -6.26 13.74 -36.19
C ASP A 93 -6.61 14.61 -37.39
N TYR A 94 -6.48 14.04 -38.59
CA TYR A 94 -6.66 14.79 -39.85
C TYR A 94 -8.06 15.37 -40.02
N ALA A 95 -9.10 14.71 -39.49
CA ALA A 95 -10.46 15.22 -39.53
C ALA A 95 -10.62 16.46 -38.64
N LEU A 96 -10.12 16.42 -37.39
CA LEU A 96 -10.13 17.59 -36.52
C LEU A 96 -9.20 18.70 -36.99
N ASN A 97 -8.05 18.34 -37.59
CA ASN A 97 -7.10 19.28 -38.17
C ASN A 97 -7.73 20.06 -39.34
N TRP A 98 -8.38 19.34 -40.25
CA TRP A 98 -9.15 19.91 -41.34
C TRP A 98 -10.22 20.87 -40.81
N GLN A 99 -10.99 20.44 -39.81
CA GLN A 99 -12.07 21.24 -39.25
C GLN A 99 -11.53 22.53 -38.63
N HIS A 100 -10.45 22.44 -37.84
CA HIS A 100 -9.79 23.58 -37.23
C HIS A 100 -9.24 24.57 -38.26
N GLY A 101 -8.53 24.08 -39.29
CA GLY A 101 -7.98 24.92 -40.35
C GLY A 101 -9.06 25.61 -41.18
N THR A 102 -10.15 24.90 -41.48
CA THR A 102 -11.28 25.41 -42.26
C THR A 102 -12.08 26.45 -41.48
N GLU A 103 -12.31 26.22 -40.18
CA GLU A 103 -12.97 27.19 -39.30
C GLU A 103 -12.24 28.55 -39.30
N ARG A 104 -10.90 28.54 -39.21
CA ARG A 104 -10.11 29.78 -39.26
C ARG A 104 -10.27 30.53 -40.56
N LYS A 105 -10.24 29.83 -41.69
CA LYS A 105 -10.46 30.42 -43.02
C LYS A 105 -11.86 31.03 -43.13
N ILE A 106 -12.90 30.34 -42.62
CA ILE A 106 -14.26 30.85 -42.57
C ILE A 106 -14.33 32.14 -41.72
N ASN A 107 -13.68 32.16 -40.56
CA ASN A 107 -13.67 33.32 -39.67
C ASN A 107 -12.91 34.52 -40.28
N ASP A 108 -11.95 34.26 -41.16
CA ASP A 108 -11.25 35.27 -41.97
C ASP A 108 -12.03 35.69 -43.23
N ASN A 109 -13.29 35.27 -43.37
CA ASN A 109 -14.17 35.54 -44.51
C ASN A 109 -13.63 35.01 -45.85
N GLN A 110 -12.82 33.94 -45.82
CA GLN A 110 -12.37 33.26 -47.03
C GLN A 110 -13.45 32.29 -47.52
N HIS A 111 -13.54 32.12 -48.84
CA HIS A 111 -14.43 31.14 -49.45
C HIS A 111 -13.74 29.76 -49.49
N VAL A 112 -14.34 28.73 -48.87
CA VAL A 112 -13.68 27.45 -48.54
C VAL A 112 -14.21 26.23 -49.31
N LYS A 113 -14.51 26.38 -50.61
CA LYS A 113 -15.14 25.32 -51.42
C LYS A 113 -14.31 24.03 -51.47
N SER A 114 -13.00 24.15 -51.63
CA SER A 114 -12.11 22.98 -51.73
C SER A 114 -12.01 22.24 -50.40
N GLU A 115 -11.90 22.97 -49.30
CA GLU A 115 -11.84 22.43 -47.95
C GLU A 115 -13.14 21.70 -47.61
N LEU A 116 -14.31 22.22 -47.99
CA LEU A 116 -15.58 21.49 -47.78
C LEU A 116 -15.57 20.12 -48.48
N LEU A 117 -14.99 20.01 -49.67
CA LEU A 117 -14.85 18.73 -50.37
C LEU A 117 -13.87 17.78 -49.67
N GLU A 118 -12.79 18.27 -49.05
CA GLU A 118 -11.94 17.46 -48.17
C GLU A 118 -12.73 16.93 -46.96
N GLY A 119 -13.61 17.77 -46.39
CA GLY A 119 -14.52 17.39 -45.31
C GLY A 119 -15.40 16.17 -45.63
N VAL A 120 -15.84 16.04 -46.88
CA VAL A 120 -16.62 14.90 -47.37
C VAL A 120 -15.83 13.59 -47.24
N GLU A 121 -14.52 13.61 -47.47
CA GLU A 121 -13.68 12.42 -47.34
C GLU A 121 -13.64 11.94 -45.89
N TYR A 122 -13.45 12.86 -44.94
CA TYR A 122 -13.44 12.53 -43.50
C TYR A 122 -14.81 12.06 -43.01
N VAL A 123 -15.90 12.70 -43.47
CA VAL A 123 -17.27 12.28 -43.12
C VAL A 123 -17.55 10.87 -43.65
N ARG A 124 -17.21 10.60 -44.92
CA ARG A 124 -17.44 9.28 -45.53
C ARG A 124 -16.66 8.17 -44.87
N ALA A 125 -15.44 8.45 -44.40
CA ALA A 125 -14.58 7.46 -43.77
C ALA A 125 -15.16 6.82 -42.50
N ILE A 126 -16.15 7.47 -41.86
CA ILE A 126 -16.73 7.01 -40.59
C ILE A 126 -18.20 6.59 -40.69
N LEU A 127 -18.83 6.67 -41.87
CA LEU A 127 -20.27 6.38 -42.03
C LEU A 127 -20.66 4.96 -41.59
N ASP A 128 -19.77 3.98 -41.74
CA ASP A 128 -20.06 2.57 -41.45
C ASP A 128 -19.92 2.20 -39.97
N VAL A 129 -19.37 3.09 -39.14
CA VAL A 129 -19.09 2.82 -37.71
C VAL A 129 -19.92 3.66 -36.74
N VAL A 130 -20.61 4.69 -37.24
CA VAL A 130 -21.48 5.58 -36.46
C VAL A 130 -22.86 4.98 -36.20
N ASP A 131 -23.60 5.52 -35.23
CA ASP A 131 -25.00 5.13 -35.01
C ASP A 131 -25.95 5.72 -36.06
N ALA A 132 -27.21 5.25 -36.09
CA ALA A 132 -28.18 5.66 -37.12
C ALA A 132 -28.47 7.17 -37.15
N SER A 133 -28.48 7.83 -35.98
CA SER A 133 -28.75 9.26 -35.88
C SER A 133 -27.56 10.09 -36.35
N GLU A 134 -26.35 9.67 -35.96
CA GLU A 134 -25.09 10.24 -36.41
C GLU A 134 -24.92 10.03 -37.93
N ASN A 135 -25.28 8.87 -38.45
CA ASN A 135 -25.23 8.55 -39.88
C ASN A 135 -26.15 9.47 -40.71
N GLU A 136 -27.38 9.71 -40.26
CA GLU A 136 -28.30 10.64 -40.93
C GLU A 136 -27.75 12.07 -40.93
N TYR A 137 -27.22 12.52 -39.79
CA TYR A 137 -26.56 13.82 -39.66
C TYR A 137 -25.38 13.95 -40.64
N LEU A 138 -24.48 12.97 -40.67
CA LEU A 138 -23.31 12.95 -41.54
C LEU A 138 -23.67 12.89 -43.04
N ASN A 139 -24.69 12.14 -43.42
CA ASN A 139 -25.17 12.12 -44.81
C ASN A 139 -25.74 13.48 -45.24
N ARG A 140 -26.41 14.20 -44.33
CA ARG A 140 -26.82 15.59 -44.58
C ARG A 140 -25.63 16.52 -44.74
N LEU A 141 -24.57 16.36 -43.95
CA LEU A 141 -23.33 17.13 -44.13
C LEU A 141 -22.66 16.85 -45.46
N ASN A 142 -22.61 15.58 -45.90
CA ASN A 142 -22.12 15.22 -47.23
C ASN A 142 -22.88 15.95 -48.34
N HIS A 143 -24.20 16.10 -48.21
CA HIS A 143 -24.99 16.89 -49.15
C HIS A 143 -24.63 18.38 -49.09
N TYR A 144 -24.57 18.97 -47.90
CA TYR A 144 -24.21 20.38 -47.72
C TYR A 144 -22.83 20.70 -48.29
N PHE A 145 -21.84 19.86 -48.03
CA PHE A 145 -20.46 20.07 -48.47
C PHE A 145 -20.26 19.92 -49.99
N THR A 146 -21.18 19.24 -50.69
CA THR A 146 -21.09 19.01 -52.14
C THR A 146 -22.03 19.88 -52.97
N THR A 147 -22.93 20.64 -52.34
CA THR A 147 -23.99 21.39 -53.02
C THR A 147 -23.79 22.90 -52.88
N GLU A 148 -23.56 23.60 -53.99
CA GLU A 148 -23.21 25.04 -53.98
C GLU A 148 -24.30 25.93 -53.37
N SER A 149 -25.58 25.58 -53.53
CA SER A 149 -26.69 26.32 -52.91
C SER A 149 -26.76 26.18 -51.38
N GLU A 150 -26.05 25.20 -50.79
CA GLU A 150 -26.07 24.90 -49.36
C GLU A 150 -24.83 25.44 -48.63
N TYR A 151 -24.03 26.29 -49.28
CA TYR A 151 -22.76 26.79 -48.74
C TYR A 151 -22.90 27.40 -47.33
N GLU A 152 -23.96 28.17 -47.07
CA GLU A 152 -24.21 28.78 -45.75
C GLU A 152 -24.48 27.73 -44.65
N ASN A 153 -25.19 26.65 -44.99
CA ASN A 153 -25.37 25.53 -44.07
C ASN A 153 -24.05 24.79 -43.88
N ALA A 154 -23.30 24.54 -44.95
CA ALA A 154 -22.00 23.89 -44.89
C ALA A 154 -21.03 24.60 -43.92
N ILE A 155 -20.83 25.91 -44.07
CA ILE A 155 -19.92 26.66 -43.18
C ILE A 155 -20.39 26.70 -41.72
N ARG A 156 -21.71 26.66 -41.47
CA ARG A 156 -22.26 26.58 -40.12
C ARG A 156 -21.94 25.23 -39.50
N GLU A 157 -22.22 24.15 -40.22
CA GLU A 157 -22.02 22.79 -39.71
C GLU A 157 -20.54 22.41 -39.58
N THR A 158 -19.66 22.94 -40.44
CA THR A 158 -18.19 22.79 -40.30
C THR A 158 -17.70 23.33 -38.96
N LYS A 159 -18.38 24.31 -38.36
CA LYS A 159 -18.05 24.87 -37.04
C LYS A 159 -18.83 24.23 -35.89
N SER A 160 -19.61 23.18 -36.15
CA SER A 160 -20.48 22.59 -35.14
C SER A 160 -19.69 21.76 -34.13
N HIS A 161 -20.06 21.89 -32.86
CA HIS A 161 -19.59 21.01 -31.80
C HIS A 161 -20.01 19.56 -32.00
N GLU A 162 -21.15 19.33 -32.67
CA GLU A 162 -21.64 17.98 -32.96
C GLU A 162 -20.70 17.23 -33.90
N LEU A 163 -20.20 17.88 -34.97
CA LEU A 163 -19.22 17.26 -35.87
C LEU A 163 -17.89 16.95 -35.14
N ILE A 164 -17.40 17.87 -34.31
CA ILE A 164 -16.20 17.65 -33.47
C ILE A 164 -16.39 16.42 -32.58
N ARG A 165 -17.56 16.33 -31.92
CA ARG A 165 -17.89 15.22 -31.03
C ARG A 165 -17.90 13.88 -31.77
N ILE A 166 -18.48 13.83 -32.96
CA ILE A 166 -18.53 12.61 -33.78
C ILE A 166 -17.12 12.20 -34.22
N PHE A 167 -16.29 13.13 -34.72
CA PHE A 167 -14.90 12.82 -35.06
C PHE A 167 -14.08 12.34 -33.85
N LYS A 168 -14.28 12.93 -32.66
CA LYS A 168 -13.65 12.45 -31.42
C LYS A 168 -14.15 11.06 -31.00
N LYS A 169 -15.42 10.73 -31.24
CA LYS A 169 -16.00 9.42 -30.91
C LYS A 169 -15.52 8.32 -31.86
N TYR A 170 -15.34 8.63 -33.15
CA TYR A 170 -14.92 7.69 -34.19
C TYR A 170 -13.69 8.18 -34.98
N PRO A 171 -12.52 8.24 -34.34
CA PRO A 171 -11.31 8.73 -35.01
C PRO A 171 -10.84 7.76 -36.09
N VAL A 172 -10.43 8.29 -37.23
CA VAL A 172 -9.62 7.55 -38.21
C VAL A 172 -8.15 7.72 -37.81
N ARG A 173 -7.54 6.66 -37.29
CA ARG A 173 -6.15 6.67 -36.81
C ARG A 173 -5.22 6.28 -37.94
N LEU A 174 -4.46 7.24 -38.47
CA LEU A 174 -3.49 7.03 -39.54
C LEU A 174 -2.07 7.29 -39.02
N LEU A 175 -1.15 6.37 -39.32
CA LEU A 175 0.26 6.45 -38.89
C LEU A 175 0.40 6.67 -37.37
N GLU A 176 -0.42 5.99 -36.59
CA GLU A 176 -0.42 6.09 -35.14
C GLU A 176 0.91 5.61 -34.53
N ASN A 177 1.23 6.12 -33.34
CA ASN A 177 2.33 5.60 -32.54
C ASN A 177 1.83 5.11 -31.18
N LYS A 178 2.56 4.16 -30.59
CA LYS A 178 2.27 3.60 -29.26
C LYS A 178 3.49 3.71 -28.36
N SER A 179 3.24 4.01 -27.09
CA SER A 179 4.27 3.84 -26.06
C SER A 179 4.54 2.36 -25.79
N ASN A 180 5.61 2.10 -25.03
CA ASN A 180 5.79 0.79 -24.40
C ASN A 180 4.59 0.42 -23.52
N GLU A 181 4.31 -0.88 -23.43
CA GLU A 181 3.31 -1.41 -22.51
C GLU A 181 3.84 -1.38 -21.07
N LEU A 182 3.04 -0.79 -20.18
CA LEU A 182 3.29 -0.70 -18.74
C LEU A 182 2.27 -1.54 -17.99
N LYS A 183 2.56 -1.85 -16.73
CA LYS A 183 1.75 -2.76 -15.91
C LYS A 183 1.27 -2.13 -14.61
N VAL A 184 0.06 -2.50 -14.20
CA VAL A 184 -0.50 -2.25 -12.87
C VAL A 184 -0.84 -3.59 -12.27
N TYR A 185 -0.44 -3.86 -11.04
CA TYR A 185 -0.96 -4.98 -10.26
C TYR A 185 -2.01 -4.49 -9.26
N VAL A 186 -3.17 -5.14 -9.26
CA VAL A 186 -4.35 -4.72 -8.49
C VAL A 186 -4.63 -5.73 -7.39
N ASP A 187 -4.39 -5.34 -6.14
CA ASP A 187 -4.71 -6.12 -4.94
C ASP A 187 -6.17 -5.90 -4.48
N ARG A 188 -6.62 -6.73 -3.54
CA ARG A 188 -7.84 -6.43 -2.74
C ARG A 188 -7.63 -5.25 -1.80
N LYS A 189 -8.72 -4.64 -1.34
CA LYS A 189 -8.72 -3.41 -0.50
C LYS A 189 -7.82 -3.48 0.74
N LYS A 190 -7.73 -4.64 1.40
CA LYS A 190 -6.94 -4.83 2.61
C LYS A 190 -5.44 -4.59 2.43
N ALA A 191 -4.93 -4.69 1.20
CA ALA A 191 -3.54 -4.35 0.92
C ALA A 191 -3.22 -2.88 1.23
N LEU A 192 -4.21 -1.99 1.10
CA LEU A 192 -4.07 -0.55 1.39
C LEU A 192 -4.48 -0.22 2.83
N PHE A 193 -5.61 -0.75 3.30
CA PHE A 193 -6.19 -0.41 4.60
C PHE A 193 -6.30 -1.62 5.51
N SER A 194 -5.64 -1.58 6.67
CA SER A 194 -5.65 -2.66 7.65
C SER A 194 -5.25 -2.18 9.06
N THR A 195 -5.69 -2.92 10.08
CA THR A 195 -5.34 -2.67 11.50
C THR A 195 -4.84 -3.97 12.12
N TRP A 196 -3.56 -4.00 12.51
CA TRP A 196 -2.84 -5.20 12.91
C TRP A 196 -2.63 -5.26 14.43
N TYR A 197 -2.84 -6.44 15.00
CA TYR A 197 -2.56 -6.74 16.40
C TYR A 197 -1.65 -7.95 16.47
N GLU A 198 -0.51 -7.83 17.14
CA GLU A 198 0.41 -8.92 17.38
C GLU A 198 0.38 -9.33 18.86
N PHE A 199 0.29 -10.63 19.12
CA PHE A 199 0.59 -11.21 20.43
C PHE A 199 1.13 -12.63 20.29
N PHE A 200 1.82 -13.11 21.34
CA PHE A 200 2.37 -14.46 21.37
C PHE A 200 1.31 -15.47 21.84
N PRO A 201 0.95 -16.47 21.03
CA PRO A 201 -0.02 -17.50 21.43
C PRO A 201 0.32 -18.20 22.75
N ARG A 202 1.61 -18.41 23.00
CA ARG A 202 2.10 -19.03 24.24
C ARG A 202 1.86 -18.21 25.52
N SER A 203 1.56 -16.92 25.39
CA SER A 203 1.20 -16.03 26.51
C SER A 203 -0.31 -15.78 26.61
N ALA A 204 -1.13 -16.51 25.85
CA ALA A 204 -2.58 -16.39 25.88
C ALA A 204 -3.23 -17.10 27.09
N SER A 205 -2.48 -17.94 27.80
CA SER A 205 -2.97 -18.69 28.96
C SER A 205 -3.55 -17.76 30.03
N ALA A 206 -4.69 -18.16 30.61
CA ALA A 206 -5.26 -17.51 31.80
C ALA A 206 -4.56 -17.91 33.11
N GLU A 207 -3.75 -18.98 33.06
CA GLU A 207 -3.04 -19.55 34.21
C GLU A 207 -1.57 -19.11 34.20
N GLU A 208 -1.07 -18.69 35.36
CA GLU A 208 0.33 -18.30 35.55
C GLU A 208 1.25 -19.49 35.35
N GLY A 209 2.38 -19.30 34.66
CA GLY A 209 3.36 -20.38 34.45
C GLY A 209 2.89 -21.52 33.54
N LYS A 210 1.83 -21.30 32.74
CA LYS A 210 1.33 -22.26 31.77
C LYS A 210 1.43 -21.72 30.34
N HIS A 211 1.91 -22.55 29.44
CA HIS A 211 1.96 -22.25 28.02
C HIS A 211 0.54 -22.16 27.44
N GLY A 212 0.24 -21.09 26.71
CA GLY A 212 -1.04 -20.89 26.02
C GLY A 212 -1.22 -21.82 24.83
N THR A 213 -2.47 -22.05 24.45
CA THR A 213 -2.88 -22.89 23.32
C THR A 213 -3.62 -22.08 22.25
N PHE A 214 -3.86 -22.64 21.06
CA PHE A 214 -4.72 -22.01 20.07
C PHE A 214 -6.14 -21.74 20.62
N LYS A 215 -6.64 -22.61 21.50
CA LYS A 215 -7.94 -22.41 22.17
C LYS A 215 -7.93 -21.21 23.13
N ASP A 216 -6.80 -20.94 23.77
CA ASP A 216 -6.64 -19.72 24.57
C ASP A 216 -6.66 -18.48 23.67
N CYS A 217 -6.04 -18.54 22.49
CA CYS A 217 -6.11 -17.45 21.50
C CYS A 217 -7.55 -17.19 21.04
N GLU A 218 -8.36 -18.24 20.83
CA GLU A 218 -9.77 -18.09 20.42
C GLU A 218 -10.56 -17.23 21.42
N ARG A 219 -10.31 -17.42 22.72
CA ARG A 219 -10.94 -16.64 23.79
C ARG A 219 -10.62 -15.14 23.71
N LEU A 220 -9.49 -14.77 23.10
CA LEU A 220 -9.02 -13.39 23.00
C LEU A 220 -9.52 -12.67 21.75
N LEU A 221 -10.02 -13.39 20.73
CA LEU A 221 -10.51 -12.79 19.49
C LEU A 221 -11.58 -11.70 19.70
N PRO A 222 -12.57 -11.84 20.61
CA PRO A 222 -13.56 -10.79 20.84
C PRO A 222 -12.93 -9.48 21.33
N ARG A 223 -11.87 -9.54 22.14
CA ARG A 223 -11.14 -8.35 22.60
C ARG A 223 -10.44 -7.65 21.43
N VAL A 224 -9.73 -8.42 20.60
CA VAL A 224 -9.01 -7.90 19.42
C VAL A 224 -10.00 -7.22 18.47
N ALA A 225 -11.15 -7.86 18.22
CA ALA A 225 -12.22 -7.30 17.38
C ALA A 225 -12.81 -6.02 17.99
N ALA A 226 -13.07 -6.00 19.31
CA ALA A 226 -13.62 -4.84 20.01
C ALA A 226 -12.70 -3.62 19.97
N MET A 227 -11.37 -3.82 19.97
CA MET A 227 -10.40 -2.75 19.75
C MET A 227 -10.30 -2.29 18.29
N GLY A 228 -11.06 -2.91 17.38
CA GLY A 228 -11.15 -2.52 15.99
C GLY A 228 -10.04 -3.06 15.10
N PHE A 229 -9.24 -4.02 15.57
CA PHE A 229 -8.25 -4.71 14.75
C PHE A 229 -8.93 -5.69 13.79
N ASP A 230 -8.40 -5.79 12.57
CA ASP A 230 -8.91 -6.68 11.50
C ASP A 230 -7.86 -7.70 11.03
N THR A 231 -6.64 -7.61 11.55
CA THR A 231 -5.55 -8.51 11.22
C THR A 231 -4.85 -8.96 12.50
N LEU A 232 -4.81 -10.28 12.75
CA LEU A 232 -4.16 -10.86 13.91
C LEU A 232 -2.87 -11.54 13.49
N TYR A 233 -1.74 -10.96 13.85
CA TYR A 233 -0.41 -11.47 13.52
C TYR A 233 0.13 -12.33 14.67
N PHE A 234 0.51 -13.57 14.35
CA PHE A 234 1.24 -14.43 15.26
C PHE A 234 2.71 -14.56 14.86
N PRO A 235 3.65 -14.46 15.83
CA PRO A 235 5.00 -15.00 15.67
C PRO A 235 4.96 -16.48 15.22
N PRO A 236 6.08 -17.06 14.77
CA PRO A 236 6.10 -18.45 14.30
C PRO A 236 5.43 -19.42 15.28
N ILE A 237 4.52 -20.24 14.77
CA ILE A 237 3.71 -21.18 15.56
C ILE A 237 4.26 -22.62 15.50
N HIS A 238 5.50 -22.77 15.01
CA HIS A 238 6.12 -24.05 14.70
C HIS A 238 6.88 -24.61 15.91
N PRO A 239 7.27 -25.91 15.90
CA PRO A 239 8.20 -26.45 16.90
C PRO A 239 9.47 -25.60 17.01
N ILE A 240 9.97 -25.43 18.24
CA ILE A 240 11.16 -24.62 18.54
C ILE A 240 12.35 -25.53 18.84
N GLY A 241 13.48 -25.26 18.21
CA GLY A 241 14.71 -26.03 18.36
C GLY A 241 15.23 -26.11 19.79
N GLU A 242 15.84 -27.24 20.12
CA GLU A 242 16.43 -27.54 21.42
C GLU A 242 17.94 -27.28 21.43
N VAL A 243 18.59 -27.39 20.26
CA VAL A 243 20.04 -27.20 20.12
C VAL A 243 20.36 -25.71 20.04
N ASN A 244 21.28 -25.24 20.88
CA ASN A 244 21.65 -23.83 21.03
C ASN A 244 20.46 -22.90 21.32
N ARG A 245 19.39 -23.46 21.90
CA ARG A 245 18.21 -22.68 22.30
C ARG A 245 18.63 -21.52 23.20
N LYS A 246 18.10 -20.33 22.88
CA LYS A 246 18.28 -19.14 23.72
C LYS A 246 17.44 -19.22 24.99
N GLY A 247 18.03 -18.81 26.10
CA GLY A 247 17.34 -18.64 27.37
C GLY A 247 16.72 -17.25 27.53
N LYS A 248 16.11 -17.01 28.68
CA LYS A 248 15.55 -15.69 29.05
C LYS A 248 16.55 -14.55 28.83
N ASN A 249 16.05 -13.36 28.50
CA ASN A 249 16.86 -12.17 28.21
C ASN A 249 17.94 -12.42 27.14
N ASN A 250 17.61 -13.19 26.10
CA ASN A 250 18.53 -13.49 24.99
C ASN A 250 19.83 -14.19 25.46
N ALA A 251 19.78 -14.93 26.56
CA ALA A 251 20.92 -15.69 27.06
C ALA A 251 21.33 -16.75 26.02
N THR A 252 22.64 -16.94 25.83
CA THR A 252 23.18 -17.89 24.84
C THR A 252 22.99 -19.36 25.23
N HIS A 253 22.59 -19.61 26.48
CA HIS A 253 22.30 -20.95 26.99
C HIS A 253 20.93 -20.94 27.67
N ALA A 254 20.05 -21.81 27.20
CA ALA A 254 18.77 -22.10 27.86
C ALA A 254 18.97 -23.00 29.10
N VAL A 255 18.18 -22.76 30.14
CA VAL A 255 18.03 -23.68 31.28
C VAL A 255 16.74 -24.48 31.16
N SER A 256 16.58 -25.52 31.99
CA SER A 256 15.35 -26.32 32.02
C SER A 256 14.13 -25.43 32.27
N GLY A 257 13.14 -25.50 31.38
CA GLY A 257 11.92 -24.68 31.42
C GLY A 257 11.95 -23.43 30.53
N ASP A 258 13.10 -23.08 29.95
CA ASP A 258 13.17 -22.00 28.95
C ASP A 258 12.53 -22.45 27.62
N VAL A 259 11.63 -21.61 27.11
CA VAL A 259 10.84 -21.88 25.91
C VAL A 259 11.53 -21.49 24.61
N GLY A 260 12.61 -20.71 24.67
CA GLY A 260 13.33 -20.27 23.48
C GLY A 260 12.59 -19.25 22.62
N SER A 261 13.24 -18.92 21.50
CA SER A 261 12.71 -18.02 20.47
C SER A 261 11.78 -18.75 19.51
N PRO A 262 10.56 -18.26 19.23
CA PRO A 262 9.70 -18.84 18.19
C PRO A 262 10.35 -18.88 16.80
N TRP A 263 11.25 -17.93 16.52
CA TRP A 263 12.02 -17.88 15.28
C TRP A 263 13.12 -18.95 15.18
N GLY A 264 13.40 -19.69 16.25
CA GLY A 264 14.21 -20.90 16.25
C GLY A 264 13.44 -22.10 15.68
N ILE A 265 12.97 -21.98 14.43
CA ILE A 265 12.02 -22.92 13.83
C ILE A 265 12.66 -24.27 13.57
N GLY A 266 12.03 -25.33 14.07
CA GLY A 266 12.33 -26.72 13.77
C GLY A 266 12.90 -27.49 14.95
N SER A 267 12.37 -28.68 15.17
CA SER A 267 12.91 -29.64 16.13
C SER A 267 12.60 -31.06 15.69
N HIS A 268 12.85 -32.03 16.56
CA HIS A 268 12.43 -33.42 16.33
C HIS A 268 10.89 -33.60 16.18
N HIS A 269 10.09 -32.59 16.56
CA HIS A 269 8.64 -32.59 16.39
C HIS A 269 8.15 -32.07 15.03
N GLY A 270 9.03 -31.51 14.18
CA GLY A 270 8.67 -31.02 12.86
C GLY A 270 9.31 -29.68 12.50
N GLY A 271 8.86 -29.10 11.40
CA GLY A 271 9.42 -27.87 10.80
C GLY A 271 8.34 -26.87 10.42
N HIS A 272 8.57 -26.15 9.31
CA HIS A 272 7.70 -25.05 8.86
C HIS A 272 6.25 -25.45 8.48
N LYS A 273 5.96 -26.74 8.27
CA LYS A 273 4.61 -27.27 8.01
C LYS A 273 3.97 -27.92 9.25
N SER A 274 4.51 -27.65 10.43
CA SER A 274 4.07 -28.23 11.71
C SER A 274 3.66 -27.15 12.69
N THR A 275 2.74 -27.48 13.61
CA THR A 275 2.44 -26.63 14.78
C THR A 275 3.27 -27.07 15.99
N HIS A 276 3.59 -26.14 16.88
CA HIS A 276 4.27 -26.45 18.14
C HIS A 276 3.36 -27.36 19.00
N PRO A 277 3.87 -28.47 19.57
CA PRO A 277 3.04 -29.43 20.31
C PRO A 277 2.22 -28.82 21.45
N GLU A 278 2.80 -27.87 22.20
CA GLU A 278 2.10 -27.18 23.30
C GLU A 278 1.05 -26.16 22.83
N LEU A 279 1.10 -25.69 21.58
CA LEU A 279 0.06 -24.79 21.04
C LEU A 279 -1.20 -25.56 20.64
N GLY A 280 -1.03 -26.79 20.17
CA GLY A 280 -2.10 -27.64 19.68
C GLY A 280 -1.84 -28.16 18.27
N SER A 281 -2.84 -28.85 17.73
CA SER A 281 -2.78 -29.46 16.41
C SER A 281 -3.07 -28.46 15.28
N ILE A 282 -2.81 -28.87 14.05
CA ILE A 282 -3.25 -28.13 12.86
C ILE A 282 -4.77 -27.96 12.85
N ALA A 283 -5.54 -28.94 13.33
CA ALA A 283 -6.99 -28.83 13.39
C ALA A 283 -7.45 -27.72 14.36
N ASP A 284 -6.78 -27.58 15.50
CA ASP A 284 -7.03 -26.50 16.45
C ASP A 284 -6.69 -25.13 15.82
N PHE A 285 -5.59 -25.07 15.05
CA PHE A 285 -5.24 -23.85 14.32
C PHE A 285 -6.26 -23.49 13.23
N LYS A 286 -6.74 -24.47 12.45
CA LYS A 286 -7.82 -24.25 11.47
C LYS A 286 -9.09 -23.71 12.14
N GLN A 287 -9.43 -24.22 13.32
CA GLN A 287 -10.57 -23.74 14.10
C GLN A 287 -10.38 -22.29 14.56
N LEU A 288 -9.19 -21.93 15.04
CA LEU A 288 -8.84 -20.55 15.39
C LEU A 288 -8.96 -19.60 14.20
N VAL A 289 -8.41 -19.98 13.05
CA VAL A 289 -8.50 -19.17 11.82
C VAL A 289 -9.95 -18.96 11.41
N GLN A 290 -10.79 -20.01 11.46
CA GLN A 290 -12.21 -19.88 11.13
C GLN A 290 -12.93 -18.93 12.10
N LYS A 291 -12.72 -19.06 13.41
CA LYS A 291 -13.35 -18.17 14.40
C LYS A 291 -12.90 -16.72 14.27
N ALA A 292 -11.63 -16.49 13.90
CA ALA A 292 -11.14 -15.16 13.60
C ALA A 292 -11.88 -14.57 12.39
N GLN A 293 -12.06 -15.36 11.32
CA GLN A 293 -12.78 -14.94 10.13
C GLN A 293 -14.25 -14.61 10.41
N ASP A 294 -14.92 -15.39 11.26
CA ASP A 294 -16.30 -15.14 11.69
C ASP A 294 -16.46 -13.78 12.42
N LEU A 295 -15.37 -13.25 12.97
CA LEU A 295 -15.28 -11.91 13.60
C LEU A 295 -14.70 -10.82 12.69
N GLY A 296 -14.46 -11.13 11.41
CA GLY A 296 -13.86 -10.20 10.45
C GLY A 296 -12.36 -9.99 10.64
N ILE A 297 -11.68 -10.89 11.36
CA ILE A 297 -10.24 -10.88 11.58
C ILE A 297 -9.57 -11.89 10.64
N GLU A 298 -8.53 -11.45 9.93
CA GLU A 298 -7.66 -12.36 9.19
C GLU A 298 -6.41 -12.67 9.99
N VAL A 299 -6.08 -13.95 10.14
CA VAL A 299 -4.83 -14.38 10.77
C VAL A 299 -3.68 -14.18 9.78
N ALA A 300 -2.68 -13.41 10.20
CA ALA A 300 -1.40 -13.25 9.51
C ALA A 300 -0.34 -14.14 10.16
N MET A 301 0.37 -14.90 9.34
CA MET A 301 1.40 -15.84 9.79
C MET A 301 2.79 -15.25 9.59
N ASP A 302 3.67 -15.37 10.58
CA ASP A 302 5.09 -15.13 10.37
C ASP A 302 5.67 -16.13 9.36
N TYR A 303 6.40 -15.64 8.37
CA TYR A 303 7.12 -16.44 7.41
C TYR A 303 8.62 -16.18 7.48
N ALA A 304 9.27 -16.85 8.43
CA ALA A 304 10.71 -16.77 8.65
C ALA A 304 11.46 -17.92 7.98
N LEU A 305 12.18 -17.60 6.91
CA LEU A 305 12.96 -18.55 6.12
C LEU A 305 14.35 -18.81 6.72
N GLN A 306 14.37 -19.64 7.76
CA GLN A 306 15.55 -20.03 8.53
C GLN A 306 15.26 -21.30 9.33
N ALA A 307 16.29 -21.95 9.87
CA ALA A 307 16.11 -23.22 10.57
C ALA A 307 16.94 -23.28 11.85
N ALA A 308 16.39 -23.81 12.93
CA ALA A 308 17.18 -24.23 14.08
C ALA A 308 18.09 -25.41 13.70
N PRO A 309 19.20 -25.66 14.45
CA PRO A 309 20.15 -26.73 14.10
C PRO A 309 19.54 -28.14 14.05
N ASP A 310 18.45 -28.35 14.76
CA ASP A 310 17.68 -29.60 14.85
C ASP A 310 16.44 -29.63 13.96
N HIS A 311 16.25 -28.64 13.07
CA HIS A 311 15.21 -28.69 12.04
C HIS A 311 15.46 -29.86 11.06
N PRO A 312 14.43 -30.61 10.63
CA PRO A 312 14.58 -31.76 9.72
C PRO A 312 15.41 -31.49 8.46
N TYR A 313 15.21 -30.32 7.82
CA TYR A 313 16.00 -29.91 6.66
C TYR A 313 17.52 -29.91 6.89
N VAL A 314 18.03 -29.61 8.09
CA VAL A 314 19.48 -29.57 8.35
C VAL A 314 20.10 -30.96 8.14
N LYS A 315 19.36 -32.00 8.52
CA LYS A 315 19.75 -33.40 8.34
C LYS A 315 19.44 -33.92 6.94
N ASP A 316 18.23 -33.66 6.45
CA ASP A 316 17.70 -34.27 5.23
C ASP A 316 18.19 -33.57 3.96
N PHE A 317 18.48 -32.26 4.05
CA PHE A 317 18.93 -31.40 2.95
C PHE A 317 20.14 -30.52 3.38
N PRO A 318 21.27 -31.12 3.78
CA PRO A 318 22.42 -30.36 4.26
C PRO A 318 22.94 -29.34 3.22
N GLN A 319 22.76 -29.60 1.92
CA GLN A 319 23.15 -28.69 0.84
C GLN A 319 22.36 -27.37 0.82
N TRP A 320 21.25 -27.25 1.56
CA TRP A 320 20.51 -26.00 1.72
C TRP A 320 21.12 -25.08 2.79
N PHE A 321 22.22 -25.48 3.43
CA PHE A 321 22.94 -24.70 4.42
C PHE A 321 24.41 -24.56 4.04
N LYS A 322 25.05 -23.48 4.51
CA LYS A 322 26.46 -23.23 4.24
C LYS A 322 27.34 -23.81 5.34
N TRP A 323 27.91 -24.98 5.06
CA TRP A 323 28.85 -25.66 5.94
C TRP A 323 30.27 -25.11 5.76
N ARG A 324 30.97 -24.91 6.88
CA ARG A 324 32.39 -24.58 6.91
C ARG A 324 33.23 -25.85 6.70
N PRO A 325 34.52 -25.72 6.30
CA PRO A 325 35.40 -26.87 6.10
C PRO A 325 35.58 -27.76 7.33
N ASP A 326 35.35 -27.23 8.53
CA ASP A 326 35.42 -27.97 9.80
C ASP A 326 34.12 -28.71 10.17
N GLY A 327 33.10 -28.67 9.30
CA GLY A 327 31.80 -29.29 9.53
C GLY A 327 30.84 -28.47 10.39
N THR A 328 31.18 -27.23 10.76
CA THR A 328 30.26 -26.32 11.47
C THR A 328 29.40 -25.51 10.49
N VAL A 329 28.19 -25.12 10.88
CA VAL A 329 27.35 -24.20 10.10
C VAL A 329 27.51 -22.78 10.66
N GLN A 330 27.65 -21.79 9.77
CA GLN A 330 27.60 -20.40 10.20
C GLN A 330 26.18 -20.06 10.67
N TYR A 331 26.03 -19.69 11.94
CA TYR A 331 24.76 -19.20 12.48
C TYR A 331 24.38 -17.84 11.87
N ALA A 332 23.10 -17.48 11.89
CA ALA A 332 22.63 -16.25 11.26
C ALA A 332 23.06 -15.00 12.05
N GLU A 333 23.36 -13.92 11.34
CA GLU A 333 23.69 -12.62 11.92
C GLU A 333 22.97 -11.52 11.15
N ASN A 334 22.50 -10.49 11.88
CA ASN A 334 22.09 -9.21 11.31
C ASN A 334 22.86 -8.12 12.08
N PRO A 335 24.11 -7.82 11.69
CA PRO A 335 25.04 -7.06 12.52
C PRO A 335 24.42 -5.77 13.08
N PRO A 336 24.53 -5.51 14.40
CA PRO A 336 25.35 -6.24 15.38
C PRO A 336 24.67 -7.47 16.03
N LYS A 337 23.42 -7.82 15.67
CA LYS A 337 22.67 -8.94 16.26
C LYS A 337 23.22 -10.30 15.81
N LYS A 338 23.32 -11.24 16.76
CA LYS A 338 23.75 -12.63 16.53
C LYS A 338 22.64 -13.60 16.94
N TYR A 339 22.43 -14.61 16.12
CA TYR A 339 21.37 -15.60 16.30
C TYR A 339 21.96 -17.02 16.27
N GLN A 340 22.57 -17.43 17.39
CA GLN A 340 23.24 -18.73 17.55
C GLN A 340 22.28 -19.92 17.49
N ASP A 341 20.98 -19.66 17.69
CA ASP A 341 19.87 -20.60 17.68
C ASP A 341 19.33 -20.90 16.28
N ILE A 342 19.84 -20.24 15.23
CA ILE A 342 19.35 -20.42 13.85
C ILE A 342 20.47 -20.44 12.80
N GLN A 343 20.21 -21.15 11.72
CA GLN A 343 21.02 -21.29 10.53
C GLN A 343 20.32 -20.61 9.33
N PRO A 344 21.02 -19.77 8.56
CA PRO A 344 20.45 -19.16 7.37
C PRO A 344 20.38 -20.18 6.23
N ILE A 345 19.29 -20.11 5.45
CA ILE A 345 19.15 -20.89 4.22
C ILE A 345 20.14 -20.37 3.17
N TYR A 346 20.85 -21.29 2.51
CA TYR A 346 21.81 -21.00 1.45
C TYR A 346 21.15 -21.05 0.06
N PHE A 347 20.69 -19.89 -0.40
CA PHE A 347 19.96 -19.75 -1.67
C PHE A 347 20.82 -19.98 -2.93
N GLU A 348 22.14 -19.93 -2.81
CA GLU A 348 23.08 -20.25 -3.90
C GLU A 348 23.45 -21.75 -3.94
N SER A 349 22.68 -22.59 -3.23
CA SER A 349 22.82 -24.04 -3.30
C SER A 349 22.74 -24.53 -4.76
N THR A 350 23.49 -25.57 -5.09
CA THR A 350 23.34 -26.26 -6.38
C THR A 350 21.94 -26.87 -6.57
N ASP A 351 21.21 -27.06 -5.46
CA ASP A 351 19.84 -27.58 -5.40
C ASP A 351 18.78 -26.47 -5.25
N TRP A 352 19.09 -25.23 -5.63
CA TRP A 352 18.23 -24.06 -5.41
C TRP A 352 16.81 -24.21 -5.96
N LYS A 353 16.60 -24.96 -7.05
CA LYS A 353 15.25 -25.16 -7.63
C LYS A 353 14.33 -25.94 -6.70
N ASN A 354 14.84 -27.02 -6.09
CA ASN A 354 14.07 -27.81 -5.14
C ASN A 354 13.88 -27.05 -3.83
N LEU A 355 14.90 -26.31 -3.39
CA LEU A 355 14.77 -25.39 -2.26
C LEU A 355 13.64 -24.38 -2.49
N TRP A 356 13.66 -23.64 -3.60
CA TRP A 356 12.64 -22.63 -3.91
C TRP A 356 11.25 -23.25 -3.99
N LYS A 357 11.14 -24.44 -4.59
CA LYS A 357 9.90 -25.20 -4.64
C LYS A 357 9.41 -25.58 -3.25
N GLU A 358 10.26 -26.10 -2.37
CA GLU A 358 9.84 -26.47 -1.00
C GLU A 358 9.38 -25.23 -0.22
N LEU A 359 10.06 -24.10 -0.36
CA LEU A 359 9.64 -22.84 0.28
C LEU A 359 8.30 -22.35 -0.27
N LEU A 360 8.07 -22.43 -1.58
CA LEU A 360 6.75 -22.17 -2.15
C LEU A 360 5.70 -23.14 -1.57
N ASP A 361 6.02 -24.43 -1.49
CA ASP A 361 5.13 -25.48 -0.97
C ASP A 361 4.79 -25.27 0.52
N VAL A 362 5.71 -24.70 1.34
CA VAL A 362 5.41 -24.29 2.72
C VAL A 362 4.33 -23.22 2.76
N ALA A 363 4.46 -22.16 1.95
CA ALA A 363 3.45 -21.11 1.89
C ALA A 363 2.11 -21.65 1.38
N LEU A 364 2.11 -22.39 0.28
CA LEU A 364 0.90 -22.99 -0.28
C LEU A 364 0.21 -23.94 0.71
N PHE A 365 0.97 -24.71 1.49
CA PHE A 365 0.42 -25.58 2.53
C PHE A 365 -0.48 -24.79 3.50
N TRP A 366 0.00 -23.68 4.05
CA TRP A 366 -0.81 -22.90 5.01
C TRP A 366 -1.96 -22.14 4.36
N ILE A 367 -1.82 -21.72 3.10
CA ILE A 367 -2.92 -21.12 2.33
C ILE A 367 -4.03 -22.16 2.09
N GLU A 368 -3.67 -23.35 1.61
CA GLU A 368 -4.62 -24.37 1.17
C GLU A 368 -5.21 -25.17 2.34
N GLU A 369 -4.39 -25.51 3.33
CA GLU A 369 -4.83 -26.28 4.48
C GLU A 369 -5.53 -25.42 5.52
N CYS A 370 -5.02 -24.23 5.79
CA CYS A 370 -5.45 -23.41 6.93
C CYS A 370 -6.10 -22.09 6.55
N ASN A 371 -6.31 -21.83 5.25
CA ASN A 371 -6.92 -20.60 4.75
C ASN A 371 -6.18 -19.33 5.19
N ILE A 372 -4.85 -19.39 5.31
CA ILE A 372 -4.02 -18.22 5.58
C ILE A 372 -3.93 -17.36 4.32
N LYS A 373 -4.22 -16.06 4.47
CA LYS A 373 -4.24 -15.09 3.37
C LYS A 373 -3.24 -13.95 3.52
N ILE A 374 -2.50 -13.94 4.63
CA ILE A 374 -1.57 -12.86 4.94
C ILE A 374 -0.30 -13.46 5.54
N TYR A 375 0.85 -13.08 4.98
CA TYR A 375 2.15 -13.40 5.53
C TYR A 375 2.88 -12.13 5.97
N ARG A 376 3.35 -12.10 7.22
CA ARG A 376 4.40 -11.19 7.66
C ARG A 376 5.72 -11.90 7.41
N VAL A 377 6.48 -11.45 6.43
CA VAL A 377 7.73 -12.11 6.03
C VAL A 377 8.89 -11.51 6.83
N ASP A 378 9.60 -12.37 7.55
CA ASP A 378 10.72 -12.00 8.42
C ASP A 378 12.00 -11.71 7.62
N ASN A 379 12.59 -10.53 7.86
CA ASN A 379 13.87 -10.12 7.30
C ASN A 379 14.07 -10.49 5.80
N PRO A 380 13.13 -10.17 4.87
CA PRO A 380 13.22 -10.60 3.48
C PRO A 380 14.44 -10.03 2.76
N HIS A 381 14.98 -8.91 3.26
CA HIS A 381 16.20 -8.28 2.76
C HIS A 381 17.48 -9.14 2.93
N THR A 382 17.40 -10.23 3.67
CA THR A 382 18.52 -11.20 3.84
C THR A 382 18.44 -12.36 2.83
N LYS A 383 17.40 -12.40 1.99
CA LYS A 383 17.13 -13.44 0.99
C LYS A 383 17.13 -12.80 -0.42
N PRO A 384 17.37 -13.56 -1.51
CA PRO A 384 17.45 -12.98 -2.85
C PRO A 384 16.15 -12.28 -3.29
N PHE A 385 16.26 -11.09 -3.91
CA PHE A 385 15.09 -10.34 -4.38
C PHE A 385 14.27 -11.10 -5.43
N TYR A 386 14.95 -11.72 -6.40
CA TYR A 386 14.28 -12.50 -7.44
C TYR A 386 13.58 -13.75 -6.92
N PHE A 387 14.02 -14.32 -5.79
CA PHE A 387 13.29 -15.39 -5.13
C PHE A 387 11.93 -14.90 -4.65
N TRP A 388 11.88 -13.73 -4.01
CA TRP A 388 10.63 -13.15 -3.55
C TRP A 388 9.70 -12.80 -4.70
N GLY A 389 10.21 -12.15 -5.76
CA GLY A 389 9.41 -11.83 -6.94
C GLY A 389 8.80 -13.07 -7.57
N TRP A 390 9.59 -14.15 -7.68
CA TRP A 390 9.11 -15.44 -8.18
C TRP A 390 8.05 -16.06 -7.24
N LEU A 391 8.34 -16.20 -5.94
CA LEU A 391 7.44 -16.84 -4.97
C LEU A 391 6.09 -16.11 -4.89
N ILE A 392 6.11 -14.78 -4.81
CA ILE A 392 4.90 -13.96 -4.76
C ILE A 392 4.09 -14.11 -6.04
N ALA A 393 4.75 -14.10 -7.20
CA ALA A 393 4.08 -14.30 -8.49
C ALA A 393 3.44 -15.69 -8.59
N GLU A 394 4.14 -16.77 -8.21
CA GLU A 394 3.58 -18.12 -8.25
C GLU A 394 2.39 -18.29 -7.31
N ILE A 395 2.44 -17.72 -6.10
CA ILE A 395 1.31 -17.75 -5.16
C ILE A 395 0.12 -16.98 -5.74
N LYS A 396 0.34 -15.76 -6.25
CA LYS A 396 -0.73 -14.90 -6.76
C LYS A 396 -1.40 -15.42 -8.04
N LYS A 397 -0.74 -16.29 -8.82
CA LYS A 397 -1.39 -17.00 -9.95
C LYS A 397 -2.57 -17.86 -9.50
N LYS A 398 -2.47 -18.51 -8.34
CA LYS A 398 -3.52 -19.40 -7.80
C LYS A 398 -4.36 -18.73 -6.71
N HIS A 399 -3.77 -17.85 -5.94
CA HIS A 399 -4.35 -17.20 -4.77
C HIS A 399 -4.07 -15.67 -4.81
N PRO A 400 -4.72 -14.92 -5.72
CA PRO A 400 -4.46 -13.49 -5.92
C PRO A 400 -4.83 -12.61 -4.72
N ASP A 401 -5.60 -13.16 -3.77
CA ASP A 401 -6.03 -12.52 -2.53
C ASP A 401 -4.99 -12.57 -1.41
N VAL A 402 -3.91 -13.35 -1.57
CA VAL A 402 -2.82 -13.43 -0.58
C VAL A 402 -1.99 -12.15 -0.59
N LEU A 403 -1.69 -11.66 0.62
CA LEU A 403 -0.93 -10.44 0.87
C LEU A 403 0.38 -10.75 1.61
N PHE A 404 1.43 -9.97 1.32
CA PHE A 404 2.74 -10.09 1.95
C PHE A 404 3.18 -8.76 2.56
N LEU A 405 3.56 -8.77 3.84
CA LEU A 405 4.16 -7.65 4.56
C LEU A 405 5.67 -7.89 4.69
N ALA A 406 6.49 -7.02 4.12
CA ALA A 406 7.94 -7.09 4.24
C ALA A 406 8.43 -6.46 5.55
N GLU A 407 8.98 -7.25 6.48
CA GLU A 407 9.71 -6.72 7.63
C GLU A 407 11.17 -6.42 7.27
N ALA A 408 11.40 -5.27 6.66
CA ALA A 408 12.73 -4.87 6.20
C ALA A 408 13.18 -3.54 6.82
N PHE A 409 13.83 -3.59 7.97
CA PHE A 409 14.52 -2.44 8.56
C PHE A 409 15.96 -2.37 8.03
N THR A 410 16.11 -1.88 6.80
CA THR A 410 17.39 -1.82 6.09
C THR A 410 17.51 -0.49 5.34
N ARG A 411 18.46 -0.33 4.41
CA ARG A 411 18.62 0.93 3.63
C ARG A 411 17.45 1.14 2.65
N PRO A 412 17.10 2.39 2.29
CA PRO A 412 15.90 2.70 1.51
C PRO A 412 15.81 1.98 0.16
N LYS A 413 16.91 1.91 -0.60
CA LYS A 413 16.92 1.23 -1.91
C LYS A 413 16.54 -0.25 -1.83
N ILE A 414 16.93 -0.94 -0.75
CA ILE A 414 16.59 -2.35 -0.56
C ILE A 414 15.12 -2.51 -0.18
N MET A 415 14.59 -1.62 0.67
CA MET A 415 13.17 -1.61 1.02
C MET A 415 12.30 -1.36 -0.22
N ASN A 416 12.72 -0.42 -1.07
CA ASN A 416 12.02 -0.11 -2.31
C ASN A 416 12.06 -1.27 -3.32
N GLU A 417 13.21 -1.93 -3.45
CA GLU A 417 13.34 -3.13 -4.29
C GLU A 417 12.36 -4.23 -3.86
N LEU A 418 12.28 -4.54 -2.56
CA LEU A 418 11.33 -5.53 -2.04
C LEU A 418 9.88 -5.14 -2.37
N ALA A 419 9.51 -3.87 -2.17
CA ALA A 419 8.19 -3.42 -2.56
C ALA A 419 7.95 -3.62 -4.06
N LYS A 420 8.90 -3.26 -4.93
CA LYS A 420 8.79 -3.45 -6.39
C LYS A 420 8.67 -4.93 -6.81
N GLN A 421 9.35 -5.85 -6.11
CA GLN A 421 9.26 -7.29 -6.35
C GLN A 421 7.88 -7.91 -6.06
N GLY A 422 6.97 -7.17 -5.41
CA GLY A 422 5.56 -7.59 -5.29
C GLY A 422 5.03 -7.67 -3.85
N PHE A 423 5.83 -7.32 -2.84
CA PHE A 423 5.35 -7.25 -1.46
C PHE A 423 4.18 -6.27 -1.34
N SER A 424 3.04 -6.73 -0.83
CA SER A 424 1.81 -5.92 -0.78
C SER A 424 1.93 -4.73 0.16
N GLN A 425 2.67 -4.87 1.26
CA GLN A 425 2.93 -3.87 2.30
C GLN A 425 4.38 -3.94 2.77
N SER A 426 4.84 -2.88 3.42
CA SER A 426 6.19 -2.80 3.97
C SER A 426 6.21 -2.16 5.36
N TYR A 427 7.02 -2.70 6.27
CA TYR A 427 7.44 -1.97 7.47
C TYR A 427 8.23 -0.70 7.08
N THR A 428 8.39 0.21 8.02
CA THR A 428 8.85 1.58 7.76
C THR A 428 9.80 2.09 8.84
N TYR A 429 10.34 3.29 8.66
CA TYR A 429 11.15 3.94 9.69
C TYR A 429 10.35 4.72 10.74
N PHE A 430 9.03 4.52 10.81
CA PHE A 430 8.14 5.31 11.67
C PHE A 430 8.59 5.37 13.14
N THR A 431 9.07 4.26 13.70
CA THR A 431 9.58 4.18 15.09
C THR A 431 10.71 5.18 15.36
N TRP A 432 11.54 5.48 14.35
CA TRP A 432 12.67 6.41 14.42
C TRP A 432 12.38 7.77 13.81
N ARG A 433 11.10 8.16 13.67
CA ARG A 433 10.67 9.52 13.32
C ARG A 433 9.84 10.08 14.48
N ASN A 434 10.34 11.12 15.13
CA ASN A 434 9.77 11.61 16.39
C ASN A 434 9.45 13.10 16.34
N SER A 435 10.29 13.90 15.70
CA SER A 435 10.05 15.34 15.53
C SER A 435 9.05 15.62 14.41
N LYS A 436 8.44 16.81 14.44
CA LYS A 436 7.57 17.32 13.37
C LYS A 436 8.25 17.24 12.01
N LYS A 437 9.50 17.70 11.93
CA LYS A 437 10.31 17.68 10.70
C LYS A 437 10.52 16.25 10.17
N GLU A 438 10.99 15.34 11.03
CA GLU A 438 11.23 13.94 10.66
C GLU A 438 9.96 13.24 10.15
N LEU A 439 8.82 13.48 10.82
CA LEU A 439 7.53 12.90 10.43
C LEU A 439 7.04 13.46 9.09
N THR A 440 7.11 14.78 8.91
CA THR A 440 6.71 15.45 7.66
C THR A 440 7.57 14.98 6.50
N GLU A 441 8.90 15.07 6.61
CA GLU A 441 9.82 14.66 5.53
C GLU A 441 9.63 13.19 5.14
N TYR A 442 9.43 12.31 6.12
CA TYR A 442 9.29 10.88 5.85
C TYR A 442 7.94 10.52 5.22
N VAL A 443 6.85 11.16 5.65
CA VAL A 443 5.54 10.93 5.03
C VAL A 443 5.50 11.55 3.64
N GLU A 444 6.10 12.71 3.42
CA GLU A 444 6.24 13.30 2.08
C GLU A 444 7.08 12.42 1.15
N GLU A 445 8.16 11.78 1.65
CA GLU A 445 8.90 10.77 0.88
C GLU A 445 7.97 9.65 0.42
N LEU A 446 7.15 9.11 1.31
CA LEU A 446 6.25 8.00 1.03
C LEU A 446 5.11 8.37 0.06
N THR A 447 4.56 9.58 0.17
CA THR A 447 3.30 9.96 -0.52
C THR A 447 3.48 10.89 -1.71
N GLN A 448 4.54 11.69 -1.74
CA GLN A 448 4.76 12.72 -2.76
C GLN A 448 5.85 12.33 -3.78
N THR A 449 6.57 11.24 -3.56
CA THR A 449 7.54 10.70 -4.52
C THR A 449 6.95 9.51 -5.31
N GLU A 450 7.77 8.90 -6.18
CA GLU A 450 7.43 7.66 -6.89
C GLU A 450 7.04 6.51 -5.95
N GLN A 451 7.44 6.55 -4.67
CA GLN A 451 7.05 5.53 -3.68
C GLN A 451 5.53 5.36 -3.58
N LYS A 452 4.75 6.40 -3.81
CA LYS A 452 3.28 6.35 -3.80
C LYS A 452 2.70 5.31 -4.79
N GLU A 453 3.47 4.97 -5.83
CA GLU A 453 3.07 4.05 -6.89
C GLU A 453 3.32 2.58 -6.55
N PHE A 454 4.14 2.26 -5.54
CA PHE A 454 4.50 0.86 -5.24
C PHE A 454 4.69 0.52 -3.75
N TYR A 455 4.90 1.51 -2.89
CA TYR A 455 5.21 1.33 -1.47
C TYR A 455 3.95 1.60 -0.63
N ARG A 456 3.43 0.56 0.05
CA ARG A 456 2.30 0.70 0.98
C ARG A 456 2.81 0.59 2.42
N PRO A 457 2.93 1.70 3.16
CA PRO A 457 3.52 1.67 4.49
C PRO A 457 2.59 1.01 5.52
N ASN A 458 3.15 0.16 6.37
CA ASN A 458 2.49 -0.35 7.56
C ASN A 458 3.22 0.23 8.80
N PHE A 459 2.57 1.14 9.52
CA PHE A 459 3.19 1.88 10.62
C PHE A 459 3.01 1.14 11.94
N TRP A 460 4.12 0.70 12.54
CA TRP A 460 4.15 0.04 13.85
C TRP A 460 4.87 0.95 14.84
N PRO A 461 4.24 1.39 15.95
CA PRO A 461 4.91 2.17 16.98
C PRO A 461 5.82 1.31 17.85
N ASN A 462 5.61 -0.01 17.89
CA ASN A 462 6.47 -0.98 18.56
C ASN A 462 6.44 -2.34 17.85
N THR A 463 7.45 -3.16 18.09
CA THR A 463 7.49 -4.59 17.71
C THR A 463 8.23 -5.37 18.79
N PRO A 464 8.21 -6.72 18.83
CA PRO A 464 8.97 -7.48 19.83
C PRO A 464 10.50 -7.22 19.82
N ASP A 465 11.01 -6.66 18.73
CA ASP A 465 12.41 -6.28 18.52
C ASP A 465 12.72 -4.80 18.75
N ILE A 466 11.69 -3.95 18.80
CA ILE A 466 11.82 -2.49 18.82
C ILE A 466 10.91 -1.93 19.92
N ASN A 467 11.52 -1.63 21.06
CA ASN A 467 11.11 -0.70 22.11
C ASN A 467 11.77 0.67 21.80
N PRO A 468 11.13 1.52 20.98
CA PRO A 468 11.77 2.75 20.52
C PRO A 468 12.07 3.67 21.70
N TYR A 469 13.17 4.43 21.61
CA TYR A 469 13.59 5.34 22.69
C TYR A 469 12.49 6.26 23.24
N ALA A 470 11.61 6.75 22.37
CA ALA A 470 10.48 7.59 22.79
C ALA A 470 9.55 6.88 23.80
N LEU A 471 9.30 5.57 23.63
CA LEU A 471 8.42 4.79 24.49
C LEU A 471 9.09 4.33 25.80
N GLN A 472 10.43 4.39 25.90
CA GLN A 472 11.18 3.86 27.04
C GLN A 472 10.94 4.62 28.37
N SER A 473 10.27 5.77 28.33
CA SER A 473 9.81 6.48 29.52
C SER A 473 8.53 5.90 30.14
N GLY A 474 7.76 5.11 29.39
CA GLY A 474 6.43 4.68 29.80
C GLY A 474 5.40 5.82 29.88
N ASN A 475 5.69 7.00 29.34
CA ASN A 475 4.79 8.14 29.39
C ASN A 475 3.52 7.86 28.54
N GLU A 476 2.34 8.01 29.16
CA GLU A 476 1.04 7.75 28.52
C GLU A 476 0.80 8.66 27.31
N SER A 477 1.11 9.96 27.42
CA SER A 477 0.99 10.92 26.30
C SER A 477 1.80 10.46 25.10
N VAL A 478 2.99 9.88 25.32
CA VAL A 478 3.84 9.37 24.24
C VAL A 478 3.23 8.14 23.56
N HIS A 479 2.55 7.27 24.31
CA HIS A 479 1.85 6.14 23.69
C HIS A 479 0.61 6.59 22.91
N LEU A 480 -0.14 7.54 23.47
CA LEU A 480 -1.34 8.11 22.85
C LEU A 480 -1.02 8.74 21.50
N HIS A 481 -0.11 9.73 21.45
CA HIS A 481 0.17 10.42 20.19
C HIS A 481 0.92 9.52 19.19
N LYS A 482 1.74 8.56 19.63
CA LYS A 482 2.41 7.61 18.71
C LYS A 482 1.43 6.68 18.03
N TYR A 483 0.46 6.13 18.76
CA TYR A 483 -0.59 5.33 18.13
C TYR A 483 -1.43 6.19 17.19
N PHE A 484 -1.85 7.38 17.64
CA PHE A 484 -2.65 8.29 16.83
C PHE A 484 -1.93 8.62 15.50
N LEU A 485 -0.68 9.08 15.56
CA LEU A 485 0.14 9.37 14.37
C LEU A 485 0.28 8.16 13.45
N ALA A 486 0.56 6.97 14.00
CA ALA A 486 0.66 5.75 13.20
C ALA A 486 -0.65 5.46 12.45
N ALA A 487 -1.76 5.62 13.15
CA ALA A 487 -3.12 5.33 12.72
C ALA A 487 -3.76 6.43 11.85
N THR A 488 -3.16 7.61 11.72
CA THR A 488 -3.73 8.68 10.87
C THR A 488 -2.82 9.08 9.72
N LEU A 489 -1.50 8.91 9.85
CA LEU A 489 -0.55 9.15 8.77
C LEU A 489 -0.56 8.00 7.75
N SER A 490 -0.69 6.74 8.20
CA SER A 490 -0.80 5.57 7.31
C SER A 490 -2.18 4.95 7.32
N SER A 491 -2.64 4.45 6.17
CA SER A 491 -3.84 3.62 6.06
C SER A 491 -3.63 2.21 6.62
N SER A 492 -2.40 1.77 6.90
CA SER A 492 -2.13 0.52 7.61
C SER A 492 -1.31 0.75 8.88
N VAL A 493 -1.81 0.26 10.01
CA VAL A 493 -1.19 0.41 11.34
C VAL A 493 -1.16 -0.93 12.06
N GLY A 494 -0.12 -1.18 12.86
CA GLY A 494 -0.06 -2.34 13.73
C GLY A 494 0.52 -2.04 15.10
N ILE A 495 0.24 -2.88 16.10
CA ILE A 495 0.89 -2.84 17.41
C ILE A 495 1.29 -4.24 17.89
N TYR A 496 2.38 -4.31 18.63
CA TYR A 496 2.64 -5.45 19.51
C TYR A 496 1.90 -5.21 20.83
N GLY A 497 0.77 -5.90 20.96
CA GLY A 497 -0.40 -5.50 21.72
C GLY A 497 -0.19 -5.39 23.22
N PRO A 498 -0.08 -6.51 23.96
CA PRO A 498 -0.02 -6.48 25.42
C PRO A 498 1.08 -5.55 25.93
N VAL A 499 2.26 -5.57 25.31
CA VAL A 499 3.37 -4.69 25.67
C VAL A 499 3.05 -3.21 25.44
N PHE A 500 2.40 -2.85 24.32
CA PHE A 500 2.01 -1.48 24.04
C PHE A 500 0.88 -1.00 24.97
N GLU A 501 -0.16 -1.82 25.16
CA GLU A 501 -1.32 -1.52 26.00
C GLU A 501 -0.96 -1.36 27.48
N TYR A 502 0.05 -2.11 27.94
CA TYR A 502 0.59 -2.01 29.29
C TYR A 502 1.67 -0.95 29.44
N MET A 503 2.07 -0.29 28.35
CA MET A 503 3.18 0.67 28.31
C MET A 503 4.46 0.06 28.91
N VAL A 504 4.72 -1.22 28.64
CA VAL A 504 5.97 -1.86 29.03
C VAL A 504 7.09 -1.14 28.30
N CYS A 505 7.97 -0.51 29.07
CA CYS A 505 8.92 0.46 28.53
C CYS A 505 10.39 0.16 28.86
N ILE A 506 10.64 -0.78 29.79
CA ILE A 506 11.99 -1.03 30.29
C ILE A 506 12.84 -1.69 29.20
N PRO A 507 13.95 -1.07 28.76
CA PRO A 507 14.87 -1.69 27.80
C PRO A 507 15.77 -2.71 28.50
N MET A 508 16.30 -3.66 27.73
CA MET A 508 17.22 -4.71 28.21
C MET A 508 18.46 -4.11 28.88
N SER A 509 18.96 -3.00 28.34
CA SER A 509 20.01 -2.18 28.94
C SER A 509 19.99 -0.78 28.33
N HIS A 510 20.73 0.17 28.92
CA HIS A 510 20.81 1.53 28.41
C HIS A 510 21.32 1.57 26.95
N GLY A 511 20.66 2.35 26.10
CA GLY A 511 21.00 2.47 24.67
C GLY A 511 20.61 1.25 23.82
N LYS A 512 19.71 0.39 24.33
CA LYS A 512 19.13 -0.74 23.59
C LYS A 512 17.65 -0.49 23.31
N GLU A 513 17.17 -1.05 22.21
CA GLU A 513 15.75 -1.03 21.83
C GLU A 513 15.10 -2.40 22.08
N GLU A 514 15.82 -3.39 22.60
CA GLU A 514 15.24 -4.65 23.03
C GLU A 514 14.53 -4.47 24.38
N TYR A 515 13.36 -5.09 24.55
CA TYR A 515 12.66 -5.12 25.84
C TYR A 515 13.44 -5.94 26.88
N LEU A 516 13.48 -5.44 28.12
CA LEU A 516 13.85 -6.27 29.27
C LEU A 516 12.84 -7.40 29.40
N ASP A 517 13.31 -8.59 29.75
CA ASP A 517 12.49 -9.77 29.97
C ASP A 517 11.63 -10.10 28.73
N SER A 518 12.14 -9.84 27.52
CA SER A 518 11.40 -9.99 26.26
C SER A 518 10.59 -11.29 26.14
N GLU A 519 9.32 -11.15 25.76
CA GLU A 519 8.38 -12.25 25.46
C GLU A 519 8.87 -13.15 24.31
N LYS A 520 9.90 -12.76 23.59
CA LYS A 520 10.60 -13.63 22.64
C LYS A 520 11.28 -14.82 23.30
N TYR A 521 11.65 -14.75 24.58
CA TYR A 521 12.40 -15.81 25.28
C TYR A 521 11.67 -16.39 26.49
N GLN A 522 10.48 -15.90 26.80
CA GLN A 522 9.60 -16.43 27.84
C GLN A 522 8.14 -16.10 27.50
N TYR A 523 7.19 -16.75 28.16
CA TYR A 523 5.78 -16.36 28.07
C TYR A 523 5.33 -15.68 29.35
N TYR A 524 4.26 -14.90 29.24
CA TYR A 524 3.69 -14.10 30.31
C TYR A 524 2.24 -14.47 30.54
N LYS A 525 1.76 -14.22 31.76
CA LYS A 525 0.34 -14.07 32.01
C LYS A 525 -0.03 -12.59 31.93
N TRP A 526 -0.67 -12.20 30.83
CA TRP A 526 -1.28 -10.88 30.71
C TRP A 526 -2.68 -10.86 31.35
N ASP A 527 -3.06 -9.72 31.90
CA ASP A 527 -4.46 -9.45 32.27
C ASP A 527 -5.22 -8.95 31.04
N TRP A 528 -5.73 -9.90 30.28
CA TRP A 528 -6.47 -9.65 29.04
C TRP A 528 -7.78 -8.88 29.22
N ASP A 529 -8.21 -8.58 30.45
CA ASP A 529 -9.39 -7.76 30.72
C ASP A 529 -9.03 -6.30 31.01
N LYS A 530 -7.74 -5.95 31.06
CA LYS A 530 -7.28 -4.59 31.33
C LYS A 530 -7.86 -3.59 30.33
N GLN A 531 -8.43 -2.52 30.87
CA GLN A 531 -8.88 -1.34 30.13
C GLN A 531 -8.20 -0.10 30.69
N ASN A 532 -7.74 0.77 29.81
CA ASN A 532 -7.16 2.06 30.17
C ASN A 532 -7.49 3.12 29.09
N LYS A 533 -6.97 4.33 29.28
CA LYS A 533 -7.17 5.41 28.31
C LYS A 533 -6.62 5.04 26.93
N LEU A 534 -5.43 4.42 26.88
CA LEU A 534 -4.77 4.01 25.65
C LEU A 534 -5.62 3.00 24.85
N THR A 535 -6.13 1.93 25.48
CA THR A 535 -6.99 0.93 24.81
C THR A 535 -8.30 1.57 24.32
N SER A 536 -8.85 2.53 25.07
CA SER A 536 -10.06 3.26 24.68
C SER A 536 -9.82 4.14 23.45
N ILE A 537 -8.69 4.85 23.42
CA ILE A 537 -8.27 5.69 22.29
C ILE A 537 -7.95 4.83 21.06
N ILE A 538 -7.24 3.71 21.22
CA ILE A 538 -6.97 2.75 20.14
C ILE A 538 -8.29 2.32 19.49
N SER A 539 -9.25 1.89 20.31
CA SER A 539 -10.57 1.45 19.86
C SER A 539 -11.31 2.56 19.12
N ARG A 540 -11.32 3.78 19.68
CA ARG A 540 -12.00 4.93 19.07
C ARG A 540 -11.37 5.34 17.74
N VAL A 541 -10.04 5.43 17.67
CA VAL A 541 -9.32 5.79 16.44
C VAL A 541 -9.52 4.71 15.37
N ASN A 542 -9.50 3.44 15.73
CA ASN A 542 -9.77 2.35 14.78
C ASN A 542 -11.20 2.37 14.25
N ALA A 543 -12.19 2.70 15.09
CA ALA A 543 -13.56 2.91 14.64
C ALA A 543 -13.66 4.07 13.64
N ILE A 544 -13.08 5.23 13.98
CA ILE A 544 -13.05 6.40 13.08
C ILE A 544 -12.38 6.07 11.75
N ARG A 545 -11.25 5.33 11.75
CA ARG A 545 -10.58 4.88 10.52
C ARG A 545 -11.49 4.05 9.61
N LYS A 546 -12.37 3.23 10.17
CA LYS A 546 -13.34 2.42 9.40
C LYS A 546 -14.49 3.26 8.84
N GLU A 547 -14.83 4.36 9.50
CA GLU A 547 -15.93 5.27 9.14
C GLU A 547 -15.49 6.36 8.14
N GLU A 548 -14.24 6.82 8.21
CA GLU A 548 -13.73 7.96 7.43
C GLU A 548 -12.80 7.49 6.29
N ALA A 549 -13.29 7.57 5.04
CA ALA A 549 -12.60 7.09 3.84
C ALA A 549 -11.21 7.72 3.61
N SER A 550 -11.01 8.97 4.04
CA SER A 550 -9.72 9.67 3.98
C SER A 550 -8.62 9.03 4.84
N LEU A 551 -8.98 8.29 5.89
CA LEU A 551 -8.04 7.49 6.70
C LEU A 551 -7.76 6.11 6.11
N GLN A 552 -8.55 5.69 5.14
CA GLN A 552 -8.38 4.42 4.42
C GLN A 552 -7.39 4.54 3.26
N GLN A 553 -6.84 5.73 3.06
CA GLN A 553 -5.89 6.08 2.01
C GLN A 553 -4.67 6.75 2.64
N THR A 554 -3.48 6.49 2.11
CA THR A 554 -2.23 7.07 2.64
C THR A 554 -1.81 8.33 1.87
N ASN A 555 -1.93 8.31 0.54
CA ASN A 555 -1.24 9.27 -0.33
C ASN A 555 -1.86 10.67 -0.34
N ASN A 556 -3.15 10.79 -0.02
CA ASN A 556 -3.90 12.05 -0.06
C ASN A 556 -3.73 12.81 1.26
N ILE A 557 -2.58 13.49 1.40
CA ILE A 557 -2.19 14.23 2.61
C ILE A 557 -1.49 15.55 2.26
N VAL A 558 -1.79 16.59 3.03
CA VAL A 558 -1.11 17.89 2.98
C VAL A 558 -0.77 18.34 4.39
N PHE A 559 0.51 18.59 4.67
CA PHE A 559 0.94 19.14 5.95
C PHE A 559 0.58 20.63 6.05
N CYS A 560 0.02 21.00 7.20
CA CYS A 560 -0.41 22.35 7.51
C CYS A 560 0.69 23.10 8.26
N GLU A 561 0.84 24.39 7.97
CA GLU A 561 1.78 25.24 8.70
C GLU A 561 1.29 25.45 10.14
N THR A 562 2.21 25.41 11.11
CA THR A 562 1.93 25.73 12.51
C THR A 562 3.04 26.60 13.07
N ASN A 563 2.72 27.51 13.98
CA ASN A 563 3.70 28.40 14.63
C ASN A 563 4.37 27.78 15.87
N ASN A 564 4.24 26.47 16.07
CA ASN A 564 4.82 25.73 17.18
C ASN A 564 5.45 24.44 16.65
N ASP A 565 6.76 24.26 16.85
CA ASP A 565 7.51 23.11 16.34
C ASP A 565 7.15 21.79 17.03
N GLN A 566 6.49 21.85 18.20
CA GLN A 566 5.95 20.68 18.89
C GLN A 566 4.52 20.35 18.45
N VAL A 567 3.90 21.12 17.55
CA VAL A 567 2.55 20.83 17.03
C VAL A 567 2.62 20.54 15.54
N ILE A 568 2.27 19.31 15.16
CA ILE A 568 2.13 18.89 13.77
C ILE A 568 0.65 18.89 13.38
N ALA A 569 0.33 19.42 12.21
CA ALA A 569 -1.02 19.42 11.66
C ALA A 569 -0.99 18.94 10.20
N TYR A 570 -2.00 18.16 9.81
CA TYR A 570 -2.10 17.63 8.46
C TYR A 570 -3.54 17.35 8.09
N TYR A 571 -3.84 17.64 6.84
CA TYR A 571 -5.14 17.51 6.21
C TYR A 571 -5.13 16.29 5.30
N LYS A 572 -6.18 15.46 5.36
CA LYS A 572 -6.35 14.27 4.51
C LYS A 572 -7.72 14.28 3.86
N PHE A 573 -7.78 13.68 2.67
CA PHE A 573 -9.00 13.56 1.88
C PHE A 573 -9.06 12.22 1.14
N ASP A 574 -10.24 11.79 0.74
CA ASP A 574 -10.39 10.65 -0.17
C ASP A 574 -10.25 11.05 -1.64
N ASP A 575 -9.99 10.09 -2.52
CA ASP A 575 -9.82 10.30 -3.98
C ASP A 575 -10.93 11.15 -4.63
N ASP A 576 -12.17 11.08 -4.13
CA ASP A 576 -13.32 11.82 -4.67
C ASP A 576 -13.59 13.16 -3.94
N LYS A 577 -12.74 13.55 -2.98
CA LYS A 577 -12.87 14.74 -2.11
C LYS A 577 -14.28 14.87 -1.46
N GLN A 578 -14.87 13.75 -1.06
CA GLN A 578 -16.15 13.69 -0.34
C GLN A 578 -15.96 13.51 1.18
N ASN A 579 -14.78 13.06 1.59
CA ASN A 579 -14.41 12.87 2.97
C ASN A 579 -13.12 13.64 3.28
N GLU A 580 -13.19 14.59 4.19
CA GLU A 580 -12.11 15.53 4.49
C GLU A 580 -11.92 15.66 6.00
N ILE A 581 -10.68 15.47 6.44
CA ILE A 581 -10.33 15.51 7.86
C ILE A 581 -9.04 16.30 8.09
N LEU A 582 -8.92 16.86 9.29
CA LEU A 582 -7.77 17.60 9.76
C LEU A 582 -7.32 17.05 11.11
N MET A 583 -6.07 16.63 11.19
CA MET A 583 -5.44 16.16 12.41
C MET A 583 -4.52 17.25 12.95
N VAL A 584 -4.51 17.43 14.26
CA VAL A 584 -3.58 18.32 14.96
C VAL A 584 -3.04 17.59 16.17
N VAL A 585 -1.72 17.48 16.32
CA VAL A 585 -1.08 16.62 17.32
C VAL A 585 0.06 17.36 18.01
N SER A 586 0.09 17.31 19.34
CA SER A 586 1.22 17.72 20.17
C SER A 586 2.24 16.59 20.26
N LEU A 587 3.51 16.93 20.07
CA LEU A 587 4.67 16.07 20.27
C LEU A 587 5.30 16.29 21.65
N ASP A 588 4.90 17.33 22.38
CA ASP A 588 5.29 17.57 23.77
C ASP A 588 4.43 16.69 24.69
N ALA A 589 5.11 15.79 25.42
CA ALA A 589 4.49 14.82 26.31
C ALA A 589 4.35 15.31 27.77
N PHE A 590 4.77 16.54 28.07
CA PHE A 590 4.86 17.07 29.43
C PHE A 590 4.10 18.38 29.62
N HIS A 591 3.99 19.20 28.58
CA HIS A 591 3.34 20.51 28.68
C HIS A 591 2.19 20.67 27.70
N THR A 592 1.22 21.48 28.09
CA THR A 592 0.16 21.94 27.19
C THR A 592 0.77 22.73 26.03
N ALA A 593 0.55 22.24 24.80
CA ALA A 593 0.99 22.91 23.59
C ALA A 593 -0.11 23.82 23.06
N LYS A 594 0.25 25.07 22.75
CA LYS A 594 -0.62 26.06 22.12
C LYS A 594 -0.06 26.37 20.74
N ALA A 595 -0.91 26.43 19.73
CA ALA A 595 -0.49 26.75 18.37
C ALA A 595 -1.59 27.48 17.59
N MET A 596 -1.15 28.20 16.56
CA MET A 596 -1.98 28.61 15.44
C MET A 596 -1.72 27.63 14.30
N VAL A 597 -2.78 27.06 13.71
CA VAL A 597 -2.75 26.16 12.57
C VAL A 597 -3.27 26.88 11.33
N LYS A 598 -2.48 26.90 10.26
CA LYS A 598 -2.87 27.49 8.98
C LYS A 598 -3.63 26.46 8.14
N LEU A 599 -4.85 26.79 7.76
CA LEU A 599 -5.66 25.94 6.89
C LEU A 599 -5.10 25.88 5.46
N PRO A 600 -5.11 24.70 4.80
CA PRO A 600 -4.75 24.58 3.40
C PRO A 600 -5.93 25.03 2.52
N VAL A 601 -6.25 26.32 2.53
CA VAL A 601 -7.44 26.92 1.87
C VAL A 601 -7.52 26.55 0.38
N LYS A 602 -6.37 26.44 -0.30
CA LYS A 602 -6.29 26.04 -1.72
C LYS A 602 -6.85 24.64 -1.98
N GLU A 603 -6.72 23.73 -1.01
CA GLU A 603 -7.19 22.35 -1.13
C GLU A 603 -8.62 22.15 -0.66
N ILE A 604 -9.01 22.87 0.40
CA ILE A 604 -10.35 22.81 1.00
C ILE A 604 -11.37 23.59 0.15
N GLY A 605 -10.95 24.69 -0.48
CA GLY A 605 -11.79 25.57 -1.29
C GLY A 605 -12.56 26.62 -0.49
N SER A 606 -12.41 26.66 0.84
CA SER A 606 -13.03 27.66 1.72
C SER A 606 -12.09 28.05 2.86
N GLN A 607 -12.19 29.31 3.30
CA GLN A 607 -11.51 29.80 4.50
C GLN A 607 -12.37 29.63 5.77
N ALA A 608 -13.69 29.54 5.62
CA ALA A 608 -14.60 29.27 6.72
C ALA A 608 -15.05 27.80 6.65
N ILE A 609 -14.80 27.05 7.71
CA ILE A 609 -15.18 25.65 7.84
C ILE A 609 -15.81 25.35 9.19
N HIS A 610 -16.76 24.43 9.22
CA HIS A 610 -17.20 23.79 10.44
C HIS A 610 -16.39 22.52 10.66
N VAL A 611 -15.90 22.32 11.87
CA VAL A 611 -15.15 21.11 12.23
C VAL A 611 -15.77 20.42 13.42
N ALA A 612 -15.90 19.09 13.34
CA ALA A 612 -16.33 18.25 14.45
C ALA A 612 -15.15 17.37 14.88
N ASP A 613 -14.71 17.49 16.13
CA ASP A 613 -13.67 16.63 16.70
C ASP A 613 -14.25 15.25 16.97
N LEU A 614 -13.85 14.26 16.19
CA LEU A 614 -14.36 12.89 16.29
C LEU A 614 -13.87 12.18 17.56
N ILE A 615 -12.88 12.71 18.26
CA ILE A 615 -12.41 12.17 19.54
C ILE A 615 -13.29 12.67 20.70
N THR A 616 -13.54 13.98 20.77
CA THR A 616 -14.26 14.61 21.90
C THR A 616 -15.76 14.83 21.65
N GLY A 617 -16.19 14.85 20.39
CA GLY A 617 -17.55 15.20 19.96
C GLY A 617 -17.83 16.70 19.88
N ASN A 618 -16.85 17.56 20.22
CA ASN A 618 -17.01 19.01 20.17
C ASN A 618 -17.02 19.53 18.73
N THR A 619 -17.75 20.62 18.50
CA THR A 619 -17.81 21.30 17.20
C THR A 619 -17.28 22.72 17.29
N TYR A 620 -16.58 23.17 16.26
CA TYR A 620 -15.99 24.51 16.17
C TYR A 620 -16.27 25.14 14.81
N LEU A 621 -16.36 26.46 14.79
CA LEU A 621 -16.32 27.26 13.56
C LEU A 621 -14.92 27.85 13.44
N TRP A 622 -14.22 27.52 12.35
CA TRP A 622 -12.94 28.11 11.99
C TRP A 622 -13.17 29.04 10.80
N ASP A 623 -13.20 30.35 11.07
CA ASP A 623 -13.53 31.41 10.09
C ASP A 623 -12.29 32.17 9.57
N LYS A 624 -11.10 31.76 10.00
CA LYS A 624 -9.81 32.38 9.65
C LYS A 624 -8.90 31.37 8.97
N GLU A 625 -7.92 31.88 8.24
CA GLU A 625 -6.84 31.04 7.70
C GLU A 625 -6.02 30.41 8.84
N TRP A 626 -5.71 31.19 9.89
CA TRP A 626 -4.99 30.73 11.08
C TRP A 626 -5.94 30.55 12.26
N ASN A 627 -5.98 29.33 12.82
CA ASN A 627 -6.91 28.95 13.89
C ASN A 627 -6.16 28.46 15.13
N TYR A 628 -6.62 28.90 16.30
CA TYR A 628 -6.00 28.55 17.57
C TYR A 628 -6.38 27.12 18.01
N VAL A 629 -5.40 26.40 18.54
CA VAL A 629 -5.56 25.10 19.20
C VAL A 629 -4.79 25.05 20.51
N GLU A 630 -5.29 24.27 21.46
CA GLU A 630 -4.65 23.99 22.74
C GLU A 630 -4.77 22.49 23.04
N LEU A 631 -3.64 21.81 23.19
CA LEU A 631 -3.55 20.37 23.35
C LEU A 631 -2.83 20.05 24.67
N SER A 632 -3.49 19.30 25.56
CA SER A 632 -2.87 18.87 26.82
C SER A 632 -2.24 17.47 26.67
N PRO A 633 -1.24 17.10 27.48
CA PRO A 633 -0.66 15.75 27.45
C PRO A 633 -1.67 14.62 27.72
N GLU A 634 -2.78 14.90 28.41
CA GLU A 634 -3.83 13.91 28.69
C GLU A 634 -4.64 13.54 27.44
N LEU A 635 -4.72 14.45 26.46
CA LEU A 635 -5.32 14.26 25.14
C LEU A 635 -4.54 15.07 24.09
N PRO A 636 -3.41 14.54 23.60
CA PRO A 636 -2.42 15.33 22.85
C PRO A 636 -2.80 15.55 21.38
N PHE A 637 -4.07 15.39 20.99
CA PHE A 637 -4.49 15.54 19.59
C PHE A 637 -5.96 15.89 19.42
N HIS A 638 -6.28 16.45 18.26
CA HIS A 638 -7.62 16.55 17.68
C HIS A 638 -7.70 15.76 16.37
N LEU A 639 -8.86 15.17 16.09
CA LEU A 639 -9.20 14.57 14.80
C LEU A 639 -10.48 15.22 14.31
N PHE A 640 -10.35 16.28 13.51
CA PHE A 640 -11.47 17.04 13.01
C PHE A 640 -12.01 16.45 11.70
N LYS A 641 -13.31 16.21 11.64
CA LYS A 641 -14.04 16.07 10.38
C LYS A 641 -14.47 17.44 9.89
N ILE A 642 -14.16 17.76 8.64
CA ILE A 642 -14.60 19.00 8.01
C ILE A 642 -16.03 18.81 7.51
N GLN A 643 -16.91 19.70 7.93
CA GLN A 643 -18.30 19.77 7.49
C GLN A 643 -18.42 21.00 6.58
N LYS A 644 -18.72 20.75 5.30
CA LYS A 644 -18.90 21.79 4.28
C LYS A 644 -20.34 22.31 4.27
#